data_AF-A0A9P7UMN1-F1
#
_entry.id   AF-A0A9P7UMN1-F1
#
_cell.length_a   1.000
_cell.length_b   1.000
_cell.length_c   1.000
_cell.angle_alpha   90.00
_cell.angle_beta   90.00
_cell.angle_gamma   90.00
#
_symmetry.space_group_name_H-M   'P 1'
#
loop_
_entity.id
_entity.type
_entity.pdbx_description
1 polymer ?
#
loop_
_entity_poly.entity_id
_entity_poly.type
_entity_poly.pdbx_seq_one_letter_code
_entity_poly.pdbx_strand_id
1 'polypeptide(L)'
;MSWRSKFNAEEVQKLLDEFGTSATLCNILDKTFVDPVWTPRENYVDDDEVTREQEIRKHVLSLNIPDLIIVGEPPMLLHRLGTFYSDRALKSRLDSVFGGNHTCGSFASNLYLYLQFFRFLLNSSGTGKTRILFEGLCQHWGLYLTSRVDSSELGWRDLQTALHYRGEITEQKGFTRYFFEEPSSSEDGHPSPSGEEPISNVTEANFNLNLALAQRFLSALLLSHLLLLKRYLETVAARGYHNEFHKKTWLKLQLHFYDINISYRDITKALLSLLPEDNDIDRAISDTISEIFDIPEVTGPMYVTLDEANFASHQLEDCFRDREGRRHSALKAVLETWKRHLIPPKFVLVVAGTEIPRADFTGSGWSDWVWRSSTGAFDDREIQRQYALSLLPPNLPSSPTGQRLLERIWKWTRGRHRCTASFLSVLLEERFVLPHVHLNRFIDCLSGGYQPKDLEGEDKGSLGGFMSEPSFDIVNFDVLDSNRRLASCLHASLVSILLQSTERLYFSGEDVALVNHTFGRFIDTRCDCIVIDEPFLLAGAAMWFCDEDHSLVEFRYFKEKVLEPGISPQHAAGFAALCLAAAFDSEEGRPLGEVFSFPNVPKKLKGLKKVEATIVTCRVSRKKAKDTVLRFSEDPCQKIVSWCHSARDAIGWMKDPATPFCIYAPENETATLIFVVKTATGERFWVFLRVLIPSHDDTESLARAQDLALSSHPDRVFNHAISPSETTKVLESLPDLSSHIGQSGVLTVVVSFTEDLDLSKISTGKASGTSTLNLTTIASSTKAYARNKMVMKSIVDAIVTNAVANDAPPRPPERTGAAAQPAPESKPVSKNEPKPGASRVTKRKVEVEVSVQVEEEGSSEDERKSRKKGKGKEKAEGPAPSSSKSNKKPQTSAGGTRRSARLAAKACNV
;
A
#
# COMPACT_ATOMS: atom_id res chain seq x y z
N MET A 1 43.60 24.23 -15.81
CA MET A 1 42.94 25.54 -15.65
C MET A 1 41.48 25.24 -15.38
N SER A 2 40.89 25.73 -14.29
CA SER A 2 39.46 25.52 -14.01
C SER A 2 38.61 26.15 -15.13
N TRP A 3 37.49 25.54 -15.49
CA TRP A 3 36.60 26.03 -16.55
C TRP A 3 36.21 27.52 -16.38
N ARG A 4 36.09 28.01 -15.13
CA ARG A 4 35.81 29.42 -14.78
C ARG A 4 36.89 30.42 -15.24
N SER A 5 38.06 29.94 -15.65
CA SER A 5 39.15 30.75 -16.22
C SER A 5 39.22 30.67 -17.76
N LYS A 6 38.48 29.75 -18.39
CA LYS A 6 38.29 29.66 -19.86
C LYS A 6 37.12 30.54 -20.33
N PHE A 7 36.08 30.66 -19.50
CA PHE A 7 34.85 31.37 -19.81
C PHE A 7 34.55 32.44 -18.76
N ASN A 8 34.07 33.62 -19.17
CA ASN A 8 33.75 34.69 -18.22
C ASN A 8 32.46 34.36 -17.43
N ALA A 9 32.64 33.77 -16.25
CA ALA A 9 31.56 33.30 -15.39
C ALA A 9 30.95 34.38 -14.47
N GLU A 10 31.17 35.67 -14.73
CA GLU A 10 30.70 36.80 -13.87
C GLU A 10 29.24 36.67 -13.40
N GLU A 11 28.30 36.33 -14.28
CA GLU A 11 26.87 36.19 -13.93
C GLU A 11 26.60 34.99 -12.99
N VAL A 12 27.17 33.82 -13.29
CA VAL A 12 27.05 32.63 -12.44
C VAL A 12 27.71 32.86 -11.09
N GLN A 13 28.89 33.47 -11.09
CA GLN A 13 29.66 33.77 -9.88
C GLN A 13 28.90 34.78 -9.01
N LYS A 14 28.31 35.83 -9.59
CA LYS A 14 27.44 36.79 -8.90
C LYS A 14 26.28 36.08 -8.18
N LEU A 15 25.56 35.17 -8.85
CA LEU A 15 24.43 34.45 -8.23
C LEU A 15 24.88 33.55 -7.06
N LEU A 16 26.06 32.92 -7.17
CA LEU A 16 26.66 32.13 -6.09
C LEU A 16 27.20 33.01 -4.94
N ASP A 17 27.67 34.22 -5.24
CA ASP A 17 28.07 35.20 -4.23
C ASP A 17 26.85 35.76 -3.48
N GLU A 18 25.79 36.16 -4.19
CA GLU A 18 24.52 36.60 -3.60
C GLU A 18 23.92 35.54 -2.65
N PHE A 19 23.93 34.26 -3.04
CA PHE A 19 23.57 33.15 -2.15
C PHE A 19 24.51 33.04 -0.94
N GLY A 20 25.83 32.94 -1.16
CA GLY A 20 26.82 32.72 -0.10
C GLY A 20 26.98 33.89 0.89
N THR A 21 26.62 35.12 0.49
CA THR A 21 26.62 36.30 1.35
C THR A 21 25.25 36.68 1.91
N SER A 22 24.20 35.88 1.63
CA SER A 22 22.85 36.12 2.13
C SER A 22 22.84 36.27 3.65
N ALA A 23 22.27 37.37 4.15
CA ALA A 23 22.17 37.64 5.58
C ALA A 23 21.37 36.55 6.32
N THR A 24 20.33 36.01 5.68
CA THR A 24 19.55 34.88 6.19
C THR A 24 20.42 33.62 6.31
N LEU A 25 21.21 33.29 5.28
CA LEU A 25 22.13 32.14 5.31
C LEU A 25 23.18 32.30 6.42
N CYS A 26 23.81 33.47 6.51
CA CYS A 26 24.76 33.78 7.57
C CYS A 26 24.14 33.58 8.96
N ASN A 27 22.98 34.18 9.23
CA ASN A 27 22.29 34.04 10.52
C ASN A 27 21.93 32.59 10.87
N ILE A 28 21.60 31.75 9.89
CA ILE A 28 21.33 30.32 10.12
C ILE A 28 22.63 29.58 10.48
N LEU A 29 23.72 29.80 9.73
CA LEU A 29 25.03 29.17 9.99
C LEU A 29 25.62 29.62 11.34
N ASP A 30 25.47 30.90 11.66
CA ASP A 30 25.92 31.54 12.89
C ASP A 30 24.97 31.25 14.08
N LYS A 31 23.88 30.49 13.84
CA LYS A 31 22.85 30.04 14.82
C LYS A 31 22.12 31.16 15.55
N THR A 32 22.07 32.35 14.94
CA THR A 32 21.27 33.49 15.40
C THR A 32 19.85 33.46 14.83
N PHE A 33 19.62 32.77 13.71
CA PHE A 33 18.29 32.50 13.17
C PHE A 33 17.56 31.44 14.01
N VAL A 34 16.35 31.76 14.45
CA VAL A 34 15.44 30.81 15.10
C VAL A 34 14.46 30.32 14.03
N ASP A 35 14.39 29.00 13.83
CA ASP A 35 13.38 28.39 12.95
C ASP A 35 11.96 28.81 13.42
N PRO A 36 11.08 29.29 12.53
CA PRO A 36 9.72 29.62 12.92
C PRO A 36 8.96 28.36 13.35
N VAL A 37 8.03 28.50 14.29
CA VAL A 37 7.25 27.40 14.88
C VAL A 37 5.79 27.59 14.54
N TRP A 38 5.18 26.58 13.92
CA TRP A 38 3.79 26.60 13.48
C TRP A 38 2.83 26.75 14.67
N THR A 39 1.76 27.53 14.48
CA THR A 39 0.67 27.66 15.46
C THR A 39 -0.69 27.54 14.77
N PRO A 40 -1.71 26.97 15.44
CA PRO A 40 -3.07 26.93 14.91
C PRO A 40 -3.60 28.35 14.67
N ARG A 41 -4.36 28.54 13.60
CA ARG A 41 -4.97 29.84 13.27
C ARG A 41 -5.91 30.28 14.40
N GLU A 42 -5.86 31.56 14.77
CA GLU A 42 -6.72 32.14 15.78
C GLU A 42 -8.18 32.23 15.26
N ASN A 43 -9.13 31.81 16.09
CA ASN A 43 -10.56 31.99 15.87
C ASN A 43 -11.08 32.85 17.04
N TYR A 44 -12.24 33.49 16.89
CA TYR A 44 -12.91 34.10 18.05
C TYR A 44 -13.36 33.02 19.04
N VAL A 45 -13.11 33.27 20.32
CA VAL A 45 -13.28 32.36 21.47
C VAL A 45 -13.83 33.17 22.65
N ASP A 46 -14.75 32.61 23.43
CA ASP A 46 -15.34 33.25 24.61
C ASP A 46 -14.45 33.13 25.87
N ASP A 47 -14.59 34.07 26.81
CA ASP A 47 -13.65 34.28 27.95
C ASP A 47 -13.32 33.02 28.79
N ASP A 48 -14.29 32.12 29.04
CA ASP A 48 -14.05 30.89 29.81
C ASP A 48 -13.19 29.85 29.06
N GLU A 49 -13.21 29.86 27.72
CA GLU A 49 -12.46 28.93 26.88
C GLU A 49 -11.00 29.36 26.69
N VAL A 50 -10.70 30.65 26.88
CA VAL A 50 -9.35 31.25 26.78
C VAL A 50 -8.31 30.54 27.65
N THR A 51 -8.66 30.12 28.88
CA THR A 51 -7.69 29.44 29.77
C THR A 51 -7.27 28.08 29.22
N ARG A 52 -8.24 27.32 28.68
CA ARG A 52 -7.98 26.02 28.04
C ARG A 52 -7.22 26.20 26.72
N GLU A 53 -7.56 27.23 25.96
CA GLU A 53 -6.81 27.59 24.74
C GLU A 53 -5.34 27.92 25.04
N GLN A 54 -5.05 28.65 26.11
CA GLN A 54 -3.67 28.96 26.51
C GLN A 54 -2.87 27.70 26.85
N GLU A 55 -3.46 26.71 27.54
CA GLU A 55 -2.80 25.41 27.78
C GLU A 55 -2.50 24.67 26.47
N ILE A 56 -3.46 24.64 25.54
CA ILE A 56 -3.31 23.96 24.25
C ILE A 56 -2.29 24.68 23.36
N ARG A 57 -2.33 26.01 23.28
CA ARG A 57 -1.35 26.83 22.53
C ARG A 57 0.06 26.63 23.07
N LYS A 58 0.23 26.60 24.40
CA LYS A 58 1.51 26.28 25.06
C LYS A 58 1.98 24.86 24.76
N HIS A 59 1.08 23.88 24.75
CA HIS A 59 1.39 22.50 24.35
C HIS A 59 1.88 22.43 22.90
N VAL A 60 1.12 23.00 21.95
CA VAL A 60 1.49 22.98 20.51
C VAL A 60 2.83 23.67 20.26
N LEU A 61 3.07 24.84 20.87
CA LEU A 61 4.38 25.51 20.81
C LEU A 61 5.51 24.61 21.35
N SER A 62 5.27 23.82 22.40
CA SER A 62 6.27 22.91 22.95
C SER A 62 6.63 21.71 22.04
N LEU A 63 5.79 21.40 21.05
CA LEU A 63 6.09 20.38 20.03
C LEU A 63 7.18 20.83 19.05
N ASN A 64 7.43 22.15 18.94
CA ASN A 64 8.40 22.74 18.01
C ASN A 64 8.22 22.21 16.57
N ILE A 65 6.96 22.15 16.11
CA ILE A 65 6.62 21.85 14.71
C ILE A 65 7.12 23.04 13.88
N PRO A 66 8.00 22.84 12.87
CA PRO A 66 8.48 23.93 12.04
C PRO A 66 7.32 24.61 11.30
N ASP A 67 7.35 25.92 11.16
CA ASP A 67 6.41 26.64 10.30
C ASP A 67 6.88 26.64 8.84
N LEU A 68 5.94 26.71 7.90
CA LEU A 68 6.20 26.91 6.48
C LEU A 68 5.34 28.07 6.02
N ILE A 69 5.97 29.19 5.63
CA ILE A 69 5.30 30.46 5.25
C ILE A 69 4.22 30.26 4.15
N ILE A 70 4.36 29.21 3.34
CA ILE A 70 3.50 28.87 2.20
C ILE A 70 2.31 27.97 2.61
N VAL A 71 2.42 27.20 3.70
CA VAL A 71 1.54 26.05 4.02
C VAL A 71 0.72 26.34 5.28
N GLY A 72 -0.61 26.19 5.20
CA GLY A 72 -1.51 26.49 6.31
C GLY A 72 -1.60 25.40 7.39
N GLU A 73 -1.31 24.16 7.04
CA GLU A 73 -1.34 22.97 7.90
C GLU A 73 0.02 22.72 8.59
N PRO A 74 0.08 22.02 9.74
CA PRO A 74 1.34 21.71 10.40
C PRO A 74 2.16 20.72 9.56
N PRO A 75 3.39 21.05 9.13
CA PRO A 75 4.18 20.21 8.23
C PRO A 75 4.84 19.04 9.00
N MET A 76 4.02 18.03 9.30
CA MET A 76 4.41 16.83 10.06
C MET A 76 5.58 16.06 9.42
N LEU A 77 5.80 16.22 8.11
CA LEU A 77 6.96 15.69 7.41
C LEU A 77 8.29 16.28 7.90
N LEU A 78 8.31 17.52 8.40
CA LEU A 78 9.48 18.20 8.96
C LEU A 78 9.56 18.13 10.49
N HIS A 79 8.45 17.81 11.18
CA HIS A 79 8.43 17.64 12.63
C HIS A 79 9.48 16.61 13.10
N ARG A 80 10.35 17.02 14.03
CA ARG A 80 11.50 16.24 14.55
C ARG A 80 12.42 15.67 13.45
N LEU A 81 12.58 16.38 12.32
CA LEU A 81 13.50 16.00 11.24
C LEU A 81 14.95 15.81 11.76
N GLY A 82 15.58 14.70 11.36
CA GLY A 82 16.95 14.34 11.72
C GLY A 82 17.07 13.53 13.02
N THR A 83 16.00 12.83 13.42
CA THR A 83 15.96 12.03 14.66
C THR A 83 15.94 10.52 14.45
N PHE A 84 15.82 10.02 13.21
CA PHE A 84 15.74 8.57 12.93
C PHE A 84 16.96 7.78 13.43
N TYR A 85 18.14 8.40 13.51
CA TYR A 85 19.36 7.77 14.05
C TYR A 85 19.20 7.27 15.50
N SER A 86 18.34 7.92 16.28
CA SER A 86 18.13 7.62 17.71
C SER A 86 17.23 6.40 17.94
N ASP A 87 16.45 5.99 16.94
CA ASP A 87 15.58 4.81 16.99
C ASP A 87 16.20 3.65 16.20
N ARG A 88 16.31 2.48 16.82
CA ARG A 88 17.00 1.33 16.22
C ARG A 88 16.29 0.78 14.98
N ALA A 89 14.96 0.83 14.93
CA ALA A 89 14.16 0.33 13.80
C ALA A 89 14.13 1.34 12.65
N LEU A 90 13.94 2.63 12.94
CA LEU A 90 13.97 3.69 11.93
C LEU A 90 15.37 3.84 11.34
N LYS A 91 16.43 3.79 12.17
CA LYS A 91 17.81 3.71 11.67
C LYS A 91 18.03 2.49 10.80
N SER A 92 17.57 1.29 11.19
CA SER A 92 17.73 0.09 10.35
C SER A 92 16.99 0.18 9.00
N ARG A 93 15.87 0.92 8.92
CA ARG A 93 15.21 1.23 7.65
C ARG A 93 16.03 2.20 6.82
N LEU A 94 16.57 3.25 7.44
CA LEU A 94 17.43 4.23 6.79
C LEU A 94 18.72 3.60 6.25
N ASP A 95 19.39 2.77 7.05
CA ASP A 95 20.59 2.01 6.68
C ASP A 95 20.31 1.07 5.48
N SER A 96 19.07 0.63 5.25
CA SER A 96 18.71 -0.18 4.07
C SER A 96 18.59 0.60 2.76
N VAL A 97 18.43 1.94 2.84
CA VAL A 97 18.26 2.85 1.70
C VAL A 97 19.52 3.71 1.47
N PHE A 98 20.14 4.19 2.54
CA PHE A 98 21.35 5.04 2.50
C PHE A 98 22.64 4.26 2.80
N GLY A 99 22.61 3.20 3.61
CA GLY A 99 23.81 2.54 4.11
C GLY A 99 24.83 2.09 3.05
N GLY A 100 26.11 2.21 3.42
CA GLY A 100 27.24 1.51 2.81
C GLY A 100 27.66 0.32 3.69
N ASN A 101 28.26 -0.71 3.09
CA ASN A 101 28.48 -2.03 3.72
C ASN A 101 29.61 -2.05 4.78
N HIS A 102 29.43 -1.35 5.90
CA HIS A 102 30.40 -1.29 7.01
C HIS A 102 30.04 -2.15 8.23
N THR A 103 28.84 -2.76 8.27
CA THR A 103 28.30 -3.48 9.45
C THR A 103 28.03 -4.96 9.24
N CYS A 104 28.09 -5.50 8.02
CA CYS A 104 27.90 -6.93 7.75
C CYS A 104 29.25 -7.69 7.82
N GLY A 105 29.57 -8.25 8.98
CA GLY A 105 30.84 -8.93 9.28
C GLY A 105 31.08 -10.28 8.57
N SER A 106 30.56 -10.51 7.36
CA SER A 106 30.76 -11.75 6.59
C SER A 106 31.68 -11.52 5.38
N PHE A 107 32.96 -11.86 5.53
CA PHE A 107 34.03 -11.56 4.55
C PHE A 107 33.79 -12.10 3.13
N ALA A 108 32.99 -13.17 2.97
CA ALA A 108 32.73 -13.80 1.67
C ALA A 108 31.59 -13.14 0.85
N SER A 109 30.68 -12.41 1.51
CA SER A 109 29.47 -11.86 0.87
C SER A 109 29.71 -10.53 0.13
N ASN A 110 30.78 -9.82 0.50
CA ASN A 110 30.88 -8.38 0.26
C ASN A 110 31.20 -7.99 -1.19
N LEU A 111 31.83 -8.86 -1.99
CA LEU A 111 32.29 -8.48 -3.34
C LEU A 111 31.14 -8.15 -4.30
N TYR A 112 30.02 -8.87 -4.23
CA TYR A 112 28.82 -8.59 -5.04
C TYR A 112 27.99 -7.41 -4.52
N LEU A 113 28.11 -7.11 -3.22
CA LEU A 113 27.40 -6.02 -2.54
C LEU A 113 28.13 -4.67 -2.67
N TYR A 114 29.40 -4.68 -3.06
CA TYR A 114 30.23 -3.50 -3.32
C TYR A 114 29.90 -2.76 -4.63
N LEU A 115 28.89 -3.20 -5.39
CA LEU A 115 28.47 -2.61 -6.67
C LEU A 115 27.09 -1.91 -6.61
N GLN A 116 26.40 -1.95 -5.47
CA GLN A 116 24.99 -1.52 -5.34
C GLN A 116 24.85 -0.03 -4.94
N PHE A 117 25.27 0.85 -5.86
CA PHE A 117 25.30 2.30 -5.68
C PHE A 117 24.02 3.03 -6.13
N PHE A 118 23.13 2.37 -6.88
CA PHE A 118 21.91 2.99 -7.38
C PHE A 118 20.67 2.23 -6.92
N ARG A 119 19.63 2.96 -6.50
CA ARG A 119 18.55 2.42 -5.65
C ARG A 119 17.20 3.01 -6.06
N PHE A 120 16.23 2.14 -6.36
CA PHE A 120 14.84 2.54 -6.53
C PHE A 120 14.08 2.31 -5.22
N LEU A 121 13.46 3.36 -4.66
CA LEU A 121 12.64 3.28 -3.45
C LEU A 121 11.15 3.31 -3.83
N LEU A 122 10.55 2.14 -3.98
CA LEU A 122 9.14 1.96 -4.33
C LEU A 122 8.29 1.58 -3.11
N ASN A 123 7.31 2.41 -2.79
CA ASN A 123 6.11 2.00 -2.05
C ASN A 123 5.00 3.03 -2.28
N SER A 124 3.76 2.69 -1.89
CA SER A 124 2.58 3.51 -2.17
C SER A 124 2.64 4.90 -1.52
N SER A 125 1.75 5.81 -1.94
CA SER A 125 1.71 7.17 -1.39
C SER A 125 1.52 7.14 0.13
N GLY A 126 2.11 8.11 0.85
CA GLY A 126 1.99 8.21 2.32
C GLY A 126 2.74 7.15 3.16
N THR A 127 3.47 6.20 2.54
CA THR A 127 4.27 5.17 3.24
C THR A 127 5.54 5.69 3.92
N GLY A 128 5.97 6.94 3.64
CA GLY A 128 7.13 7.57 4.29
C GLY A 128 8.41 7.66 3.45
N LYS A 129 8.36 7.39 2.13
CA LYS A 129 9.51 7.53 1.20
C LYS A 129 10.30 8.83 1.40
N THR A 130 9.65 9.97 1.22
CA THR A 130 10.22 11.32 1.34
C THR A 130 10.86 11.57 2.71
N ARG A 131 10.23 11.09 3.80
CA ARG A 131 10.81 11.23 5.15
C ARG A 131 12.13 10.48 5.28
N ILE A 132 12.26 9.30 4.66
CA ILE A 132 13.51 8.54 4.65
C ILE A 132 14.59 9.26 3.82
N LEU A 133 14.23 9.89 2.69
CA LEU A 133 15.17 10.73 1.95
C LEU A 133 15.67 11.90 2.80
N PHE A 134 14.75 12.60 3.47
CA PHE A 134 15.06 13.73 4.35
C PHE A 134 15.94 13.34 5.55
N GLU A 135 15.62 12.23 6.23
CA GLU A 135 16.40 11.74 7.38
C GLU A 135 17.79 11.22 6.97
N GLY A 136 17.94 10.74 5.73
CA GLY A 136 19.23 10.37 5.13
C GLY A 136 20.09 11.58 4.77
N LEU A 137 19.50 12.61 4.15
CA LEU A 137 20.20 13.87 3.85
C LEU A 137 20.46 14.76 5.08
N CYS A 138 19.89 14.42 6.24
CA CYS A 138 20.35 14.95 7.53
C CYS A 138 21.66 14.29 8.02
N GLN A 139 21.95 13.07 7.57
CA GLN A 139 23.11 12.26 8.00
C GLN A 139 24.24 12.19 6.97
N HIS A 140 23.94 12.44 5.69
CA HIS A 140 24.90 12.44 4.60
C HIS A 140 24.83 13.74 3.81
N TRP A 141 25.97 14.19 3.28
CA TRP A 141 25.99 15.26 2.29
C TRP A 141 25.34 14.79 0.98
N GLY A 142 24.62 15.68 0.30
CA GLY A 142 23.89 15.29 -0.90
C GLY A 142 22.95 16.34 -1.45
N LEU A 143 22.26 15.98 -2.53
CA LEU A 143 21.28 16.79 -3.24
C LEU A 143 19.87 16.19 -3.09
N TYR A 144 18.89 17.03 -2.74
CA TYR A 144 17.46 16.71 -2.85
C TYR A 144 16.88 17.37 -4.09
N LEU A 145 16.38 16.55 -5.01
CA LEU A 145 15.57 16.97 -6.14
C LEU A 145 14.23 16.23 -6.09
N THR A 146 13.16 16.86 -6.56
CA THR A 146 11.90 16.18 -6.85
C THR A 146 11.53 16.41 -8.31
N SER A 147 10.94 15.42 -8.97
CA SER A 147 10.37 15.67 -10.30
C SER A 147 9.00 16.35 -10.25
N ARG A 148 8.34 16.37 -9.08
CA ARG A 148 7.09 17.11 -8.83
C ARG A 148 7.03 17.60 -7.39
N VAL A 149 6.80 18.89 -7.20
CA VAL A 149 6.40 19.44 -5.90
C VAL A 149 4.91 19.10 -5.66
N ASP A 150 4.61 18.55 -4.48
CA ASP A 150 3.26 18.15 -4.07
C ASP A 150 2.56 19.26 -3.25
N SER A 151 1.41 18.94 -2.63
CA SER A 151 0.63 19.88 -1.82
C SER A 151 1.36 20.41 -0.57
N SER A 152 2.52 19.84 -0.19
CA SER A 152 3.36 20.38 0.87
C SER A 152 4.27 21.54 0.43
N GLU A 153 4.35 21.82 -0.88
CA GLU A 153 5.21 22.86 -1.48
C GLU A 153 6.71 22.71 -1.14
N LEU A 154 7.15 21.49 -0.80
CA LEU A 154 8.52 21.18 -0.40
C LEU A 154 9.40 20.78 -1.60
N GLY A 155 10.42 21.59 -1.86
CA GLY A 155 11.40 21.36 -2.91
C GLY A 155 11.36 22.39 -4.02
N TRP A 156 12.40 22.41 -4.85
CA TRP A 156 12.46 23.30 -6.00
C TRP A 156 11.71 22.71 -7.20
N ARG A 157 10.92 23.54 -7.89
CA ARG A 157 10.15 23.15 -9.09
C ARG A 157 11.00 23.12 -10.36
N ASP A 158 12.33 23.15 -10.27
CA ASP A 158 13.23 23.34 -11.42
C ASP A 158 13.25 22.12 -12.36
N LEU A 159 13.41 20.91 -11.84
CA LEU A 159 13.29 19.67 -12.62
C LEU A 159 11.86 19.48 -13.15
N GLN A 160 10.84 19.77 -12.33
CA GLN A 160 9.44 19.77 -12.78
C GLN A 160 9.22 20.70 -13.98
N THR A 161 9.76 21.92 -13.93
CA THR A 161 9.67 22.93 -15.00
C THR A 161 10.51 22.54 -16.23
N ALA A 162 11.60 21.80 -16.06
CA ALA A 162 12.40 21.28 -17.15
C ALA A 162 11.70 20.14 -17.92
N LEU A 163 11.07 19.21 -17.19
CA LEU A 163 10.46 17.99 -17.75
C LEU A 163 9.02 18.15 -18.23
N HIS A 164 8.31 19.20 -17.79
CA HIS A 164 6.91 19.44 -18.15
C HIS A 164 6.70 19.49 -19.69
N TYR A 165 5.51 19.14 -20.18
CA TYR A 165 5.21 19.11 -21.62
C TYR A 165 5.45 20.47 -22.33
N ARG A 166 5.28 21.60 -21.62
CA ARG A 166 5.67 22.95 -22.05
C ARG A 166 6.86 23.50 -21.24
N GLY A 167 7.78 22.63 -20.86
CA GLY A 167 8.94 22.91 -20.03
C GLY A 167 10.20 23.27 -20.81
N GLU A 168 11.24 23.67 -20.09
CA GLU A 168 12.42 24.32 -20.70
C GLU A 168 13.22 23.42 -21.64
N ILE A 169 13.11 22.08 -21.53
CA ILE A 169 13.66 21.13 -22.50
C ILE A 169 12.85 21.13 -23.80
N THR A 170 11.52 21.15 -23.70
CA THR A 170 10.62 21.06 -24.86
C THR A 170 10.46 22.39 -25.61
N GLU A 171 10.98 23.48 -25.05
CA GLU A 171 11.14 24.79 -25.69
C GLU A 171 12.50 24.98 -26.40
N GLN A 172 13.44 24.03 -26.28
CA GLN A 172 14.73 24.12 -26.97
C GLN A 172 14.57 24.07 -28.49
N LYS A 173 15.31 24.94 -29.20
CA LYS A 173 15.25 25.04 -30.67
C LYS A 173 15.69 23.72 -31.31
N GLY A 174 14.73 23.04 -31.96
CA GLY A 174 14.94 21.75 -32.62
C GLY A 174 14.35 20.55 -31.87
N PHE A 175 13.87 20.74 -30.63
CA PHE A 175 13.15 19.68 -29.90
C PHE A 175 11.86 19.32 -30.65
N THR A 176 11.73 18.05 -31.03
CA THR A 176 10.60 17.50 -31.76
C THR A 176 9.62 16.90 -30.76
N ARG A 177 8.51 17.59 -30.49
CA ARG A 177 7.41 17.04 -29.67
C ARG A 177 6.58 16.08 -30.51
N TYR A 178 6.19 14.96 -29.91
CA TYR A 178 5.23 14.03 -30.50
C TYR A 178 3.87 14.29 -29.87
N PHE A 179 2.94 14.79 -30.69
CA PHE A 179 1.53 14.72 -30.36
C PHE A 179 1.02 13.39 -30.88
N PHE A 180 0.62 12.49 -29.97
CA PHE A 180 -0.60 11.75 -30.26
C PHE A 180 -1.73 12.76 -30.08
N GLU A 181 -2.46 13.04 -31.15
CA GLU A 181 -3.81 13.53 -30.99
C GLU A 181 -4.60 12.40 -30.34
N GLU A 182 -5.24 12.66 -29.20
CA GLU A 182 -6.26 11.74 -28.69
C GLU A 182 -7.30 11.54 -29.81
N PRO A 183 -7.72 10.31 -30.12
CA PRO A 183 -8.67 10.06 -31.19
C PRO A 183 -9.98 10.78 -30.86
N SER A 184 -10.18 11.95 -31.48
CA SER A 184 -11.24 12.88 -31.10
C SER A 184 -12.59 12.18 -31.24
N SER A 185 -13.30 12.03 -30.12
CA SER A 185 -14.58 11.31 -30.06
C SER A 185 -15.70 12.13 -30.71
N SER A 186 -15.68 12.22 -32.04
CA SER A 186 -16.78 12.74 -32.84
C SER A 186 -17.97 11.80 -32.69
N GLU A 187 -19.06 12.29 -32.09
CA GLU A 187 -20.28 11.49 -31.84
C GLU A 187 -20.93 11.00 -33.16
N ASP A 188 -20.66 11.66 -34.28
CA ASP A 188 -21.07 11.25 -35.62
C ASP A 188 -20.15 10.14 -36.18
N GLY A 189 -20.62 8.89 -36.08
CA GLY A 189 -19.89 7.67 -36.47
C GLY A 189 -19.69 7.46 -37.99
N HIS A 190 -19.08 8.41 -38.68
CA HIS A 190 -18.72 8.31 -40.10
C HIS A 190 -17.20 8.32 -40.31
N PRO A 191 -16.54 7.16 -40.51
CA PRO A 191 -15.12 7.13 -40.85
C PRO A 191 -14.89 7.75 -42.23
N SER A 192 -14.21 8.89 -42.27
CA SER A 192 -13.90 9.60 -43.51
C SER A 192 -12.69 8.95 -44.20
N PRO A 193 -12.84 8.36 -45.41
CA PRO A 193 -11.79 7.57 -46.04
C PRO A 193 -10.82 8.46 -46.84
N SER A 194 -10.19 9.44 -46.17
CA SER A 194 -9.34 10.43 -46.83
C SER A 194 -8.18 10.90 -45.95
N GLY A 195 -7.00 10.29 -46.14
CA GLY A 195 -5.73 10.93 -45.83
C GLY A 195 -5.15 10.70 -44.44
N GLU A 196 -5.00 9.44 -44.02
CA GLU A 196 -3.89 9.11 -43.12
C GLU A 196 -2.56 9.36 -43.87
N GLU A 197 -1.95 10.53 -43.71
CA GLU A 197 -0.49 10.60 -43.77
C GLU A 197 0.06 10.22 -42.38
N PRO A 198 0.62 9.02 -42.19
CA PRO A 198 1.25 8.67 -40.93
C PRO A 198 2.46 9.59 -40.67
N ILE A 199 2.84 9.72 -39.40
CA ILE A 199 3.89 10.61 -38.88
C ILE A 199 5.28 10.17 -39.40
N SER A 200 5.54 10.45 -40.68
CA SER A 200 6.58 9.84 -41.51
C SER A 200 7.87 10.65 -41.58
N ASN A 201 7.81 11.95 -41.27
CA ASN A 201 8.97 12.85 -41.20
C ASN A 201 9.76 12.72 -39.88
N VAL A 202 9.45 11.72 -39.04
CA VAL A 202 10.12 11.47 -37.76
C VAL A 202 11.26 10.49 -37.97
N THR A 203 12.47 11.03 -37.97
CA THR A 203 13.71 10.27 -38.17
C THR A 203 14.36 9.88 -36.84
N GLU A 204 15.28 8.94 -36.89
CA GLU A 204 16.18 8.62 -35.76
C GLU A 204 16.95 9.86 -35.28
N ALA A 205 17.29 10.78 -36.19
CA ALA A 205 17.95 12.03 -35.85
C ALA A 205 17.08 12.97 -34.98
N ASN A 206 15.74 12.91 -35.06
CA ASN A 206 14.86 13.66 -34.16
C ASN A 206 14.96 13.14 -32.72
N PHE A 207 14.96 11.82 -32.53
CA PHE A 207 15.12 11.21 -31.19
C PHE A 207 16.51 11.48 -30.62
N ASN A 208 17.56 11.34 -31.44
CA ASN A 208 18.93 11.65 -31.04
C ASN A 208 19.11 13.14 -30.69
N LEU A 209 18.47 14.06 -31.41
CA LEU A 209 18.47 15.50 -31.09
C LEU A 209 17.69 15.81 -29.81
N ASN A 210 16.50 15.23 -29.62
CA ASN A 210 15.73 15.35 -28.37
C ASN A 210 16.55 14.89 -27.16
N LEU A 211 17.20 13.73 -27.28
CA LEU A 211 18.04 13.16 -26.24
C LEU A 211 19.26 14.03 -25.95
N ALA A 212 19.94 14.57 -26.98
CA ALA A 212 21.06 15.49 -26.80
C ALA A 212 20.64 16.80 -26.10
N LEU A 213 19.53 17.42 -26.53
CA LEU A 213 18.99 18.64 -25.91
C LEU A 213 18.60 18.41 -24.44
N ALA A 214 17.98 17.27 -24.14
CA ALA A 214 17.66 16.87 -22.76
C ALA A 214 18.94 16.61 -21.94
N GLN A 215 19.89 15.84 -22.45
CA GLN A 215 21.17 15.55 -21.78
C GLN A 215 21.96 16.82 -21.46
N ARG A 216 22.02 17.77 -22.40
CA ARG A 216 22.64 19.08 -22.23
C ARG A 216 21.98 19.88 -21.10
N PHE A 217 20.66 20.03 -21.15
CA PHE A 217 19.91 20.77 -20.13
C PHE A 217 20.04 20.12 -18.74
N LEU A 218 19.84 18.81 -18.66
CA LEU A 218 19.86 18.04 -17.40
C LEU A 218 21.27 17.94 -16.79
N SER A 219 22.33 18.08 -17.59
CA SER A 219 23.71 18.25 -17.11
C SER A 219 23.94 19.66 -16.56
N ALA A 220 23.48 20.71 -17.25
CA ALA A 220 23.57 22.08 -16.74
C ALA A 220 22.75 22.28 -15.44
N LEU A 221 21.61 21.61 -15.31
CA LEU A 221 20.80 21.58 -14.09
C LEU A 221 21.54 20.87 -12.94
N LEU A 222 22.16 19.71 -13.19
CA LEU A 222 23.00 19.05 -12.18
C LEU A 222 24.19 19.93 -11.76
N LEU A 223 24.79 20.66 -12.70
CA LEU A 223 25.90 21.58 -12.44
C LEU A 223 25.47 22.77 -11.56
N SER A 224 24.27 23.35 -11.76
CA SER A 224 23.79 24.45 -10.91
C SER A 224 23.59 24.01 -9.46
N HIS A 225 23.04 22.81 -9.24
CA HIS A 225 22.94 22.17 -7.92
C HIS A 225 24.31 21.91 -7.28
N LEU A 226 25.26 21.33 -8.03
CA LEU A 226 26.62 21.08 -7.53
C LEU A 226 27.36 22.38 -7.16
N LEU A 227 27.19 23.45 -7.95
CA LEU A 227 27.81 24.75 -7.66
C LEU A 227 27.24 25.40 -6.39
N LEU A 228 25.93 25.32 -6.16
CA LEU A 228 25.30 25.80 -4.92
C LEU A 228 25.69 24.97 -3.70
N LEU A 229 25.75 23.64 -3.82
CA LEU A 229 26.28 22.75 -2.78
C LEU A 229 27.75 23.08 -2.45
N LYS A 230 28.61 23.25 -3.48
CA LYS A 230 30.00 23.66 -3.26
C LYS A 230 30.06 24.99 -2.52
N ARG A 231 29.29 25.98 -2.97
CA ARG A 231 29.26 27.31 -2.38
C ARG A 231 28.79 27.29 -0.93
N TYR A 232 27.79 26.46 -0.60
CA TYR A 232 27.37 26.23 0.77
C TYR A 232 28.52 25.63 1.62
N LEU A 233 29.19 24.59 1.12
CA LEU A 233 30.31 23.94 1.80
C LEU A 233 31.50 24.90 2.03
N GLU A 234 31.88 25.71 1.03
CA GLU A 234 32.87 26.80 1.18
C GLU A 234 32.48 27.77 2.31
N THR A 235 31.20 28.15 2.36
CA THR A 235 30.65 29.13 3.32
C THR A 235 30.57 28.57 4.75
N VAL A 236 30.45 27.24 4.90
CA VAL A 236 30.53 26.51 6.18
C VAL A 236 31.97 26.29 6.62
N ALA A 237 32.87 25.89 5.70
CA ALA A 237 34.30 25.70 5.99
C ALA A 237 34.97 26.99 6.47
N ALA A 238 34.63 28.14 5.88
CA ALA A 238 35.06 29.46 6.35
C ALA A 238 34.62 29.80 7.78
N ARG A 239 33.64 29.06 8.36
CA ARG A 239 33.14 29.19 9.74
C ARG A 239 33.63 28.08 10.67
N GLY A 240 34.41 27.11 10.17
CA GLY A 240 35.13 26.12 10.97
C GLY A 240 34.26 25.14 11.76
N TYR A 241 33.10 24.74 11.23
CA TYR A 241 32.19 23.83 11.95
C TYR A 241 31.40 22.90 11.00
N HIS A 242 31.58 21.59 11.12
CA HIS A 242 30.90 20.60 10.27
C HIS A 242 30.30 19.48 11.14
N ASN A 243 28.97 19.34 11.09
CA ASN A 243 28.19 18.36 11.84
C ASN A 243 26.76 18.27 11.27
N GLU A 244 25.93 17.39 11.84
CA GLU A 244 24.56 17.08 11.37
C GLU A 244 23.64 18.31 11.25
N PHE A 245 23.88 19.37 12.03
CA PHE A 245 23.17 20.65 11.90
C PHE A 245 23.31 21.23 10.49
N HIS A 246 24.53 21.25 9.93
CA HIS A 246 24.81 21.83 8.62
C HIS A 246 24.21 20.99 7.48
N LYS A 247 24.23 19.66 7.59
CA LYS A 247 23.55 18.75 6.65
C LYS A 247 22.03 19.00 6.65
N LYS A 248 21.43 19.08 7.84
CA LYS A 248 20.00 19.41 8.02
C LYS A 248 19.64 20.81 7.51
N THR A 249 20.49 21.81 7.72
CA THR A 249 20.33 23.16 7.17
C THR A 249 20.40 23.16 5.64
N TRP A 250 21.37 22.44 5.05
CA TRP A 250 21.48 22.28 3.60
C TRP A 250 20.24 21.60 2.99
N LEU A 251 19.70 20.56 3.65
CA LEU A 251 18.42 19.98 3.27
C LEU A 251 17.29 21.03 3.33
N LYS A 252 17.15 21.77 4.42
CA LYS A 252 16.12 22.82 4.56
C LYS A 252 16.17 23.88 3.45
N LEU A 253 17.37 24.29 3.00
CA LEU A 253 17.54 25.22 1.87
C LEU A 253 17.02 24.62 0.55
N GLN A 254 17.24 23.33 0.32
CA GLN A 254 16.72 22.62 -0.86
C GLN A 254 15.21 22.34 -0.78
N LEU A 255 14.62 22.38 0.43
CA LEU A 255 13.18 22.26 0.65
C LEU A 255 12.44 23.61 0.65
N HIS A 256 13.11 24.71 0.29
CA HIS A 256 12.55 26.07 0.29
C HIS A 256 11.98 26.49 1.66
N PHE A 257 12.56 25.97 2.76
CA PHE A 257 12.14 26.27 4.13
C PHE A 257 12.46 27.72 4.57
N TYR A 258 13.46 28.34 3.95
CA TYR A 258 13.93 29.69 4.27
C TYR A 258 13.68 30.63 3.08
N ASP A 259 13.26 31.86 3.36
CA ASP A 259 13.16 32.94 2.37
C ASP A 259 14.57 33.40 1.95
N ILE A 260 15.13 32.67 1.00
CA ILE A 260 16.41 32.91 0.34
C ILE A 260 16.17 32.67 -1.15
N ASN A 261 16.35 33.71 -1.96
CA ASN A 261 16.17 33.66 -3.40
C ASN A 261 17.28 32.81 -4.07
N ILE A 262 17.04 31.51 -4.27
CA ILE A 262 17.94 30.59 -4.98
C ILE A 262 17.35 30.25 -6.35
N SER A 263 17.75 30.98 -7.39
CA SER A 263 17.30 30.68 -8.76
C SER A 263 18.21 29.65 -9.45
N TYR A 264 17.99 28.36 -9.14
CA TYR A 264 18.57 27.24 -9.90
C TYR A 264 18.31 27.38 -11.41
N ARG A 265 17.14 27.92 -11.77
CA ARG A 265 16.72 28.20 -13.15
C ARG A 265 17.66 29.18 -13.85
N ASP A 266 17.94 30.33 -13.23
CA ASP A 266 18.74 31.37 -13.87
C ASP A 266 20.23 31.01 -13.88
N ILE A 267 20.73 30.31 -12.84
CA ILE A 267 22.06 29.70 -12.88
C ILE A 267 22.16 28.70 -14.05
N THR A 268 21.15 27.83 -14.24
CA THR A 268 21.13 26.86 -15.34
C THR A 268 21.10 27.54 -16.71
N LYS A 269 20.36 28.65 -16.87
CA LYS A 269 20.33 29.45 -18.11
C LYS A 269 21.66 30.16 -18.39
N ALA A 270 22.27 30.74 -17.36
CA ALA A 270 23.60 31.35 -17.48
C ALA A 270 24.65 30.30 -17.87
N LEU A 271 24.64 29.12 -17.24
CA LEU A 271 25.51 27.99 -17.62
C LEU A 271 25.30 27.52 -19.07
N LEU A 272 24.06 27.35 -19.51
CA LEU A 272 23.75 26.94 -20.90
C LEU A 272 24.17 27.97 -21.95
N SER A 273 24.21 29.25 -21.59
CA SER A 273 24.69 30.36 -22.42
C SER A 273 26.22 30.50 -22.40
N LEU A 274 26.84 30.18 -21.27
CA LEU A 274 28.27 30.32 -21.01
C LEU A 274 29.12 29.16 -21.55
N LEU A 275 28.56 27.94 -21.54
CA LEU A 275 29.25 26.69 -21.88
C LEU A 275 28.67 26.10 -23.19
N PRO A 276 29.08 26.58 -24.38
CA PRO A 276 28.39 26.29 -25.64
C PRO A 276 28.48 24.83 -26.09
N GLU A 277 29.49 24.08 -25.65
CA GLU A 277 29.66 22.66 -25.95
C GLU A 277 29.32 21.78 -24.75
N ASP A 278 28.75 20.60 -24.98
CA ASP A 278 28.43 19.65 -23.91
C ASP A 278 29.69 19.15 -23.19
N ASN A 279 30.81 19.01 -23.92
CA ASN A 279 32.14 18.71 -23.35
C ASN A 279 32.64 19.77 -22.36
N ASP A 280 32.15 21.01 -22.43
CA ASP A 280 32.50 22.06 -21.47
C ASP A 280 31.61 21.99 -20.22
N ILE A 281 30.35 21.58 -20.34
CA ILE A 281 29.46 21.28 -19.19
C ILE A 281 29.95 20.03 -18.45
N ASP A 282 30.21 18.93 -19.17
CA ASP A 282 30.69 17.67 -18.61
C ASP A 282 32.04 17.87 -17.87
N ARG A 283 32.93 18.72 -18.40
CA ARG A 283 34.16 19.10 -17.68
C ARG A 283 33.89 19.99 -16.48
N ALA A 284 32.99 20.97 -16.58
CA ALA A 284 32.64 21.83 -15.45
C ALA A 284 32.01 21.05 -14.29
N ILE A 285 31.27 19.99 -14.57
CA ILE A 285 30.77 19.02 -13.58
C ILE A 285 31.93 18.24 -12.95
N SER A 286 32.84 17.68 -13.74
CA SER A 286 34.02 16.94 -13.25
C SER A 286 34.95 17.80 -12.38
N ASP A 287 35.24 19.03 -12.82
CA ASP A 287 36.00 20.03 -12.07
C ASP A 287 35.27 20.34 -10.74
N THR A 288 33.98 20.69 -10.78
CA THR A 288 33.21 21.07 -9.58
C THR A 288 33.07 19.92 -8.59
N ILE A 289 32.86 18.68 -9.06
CA ILE A 289 32.86 17.48 -8.21
C ILE A 289 34.23 17.28 -7.55
N SER A 290 35.32 17.51 -8.27
CA SER A 290 36.67 17.42 -7.70
C SER A 290 36.88 18.50 -6.63
N GLU A 291 36.59 19.76 -6.96
CA GLU A 291 36.66 20.91 -6.04
C GLU A 291 35.74 20.74 -4.79
N ILE A 292 34.68 19.93 -4.87
CA ILE A 292 33.82 19.56 -3.72
C ILE A 292 34.49 18.50 -2.83
N PHE A 293 35.06 17.44 -3.42
CA PHE A 293 35.71 16.37 -2.66
C PHE A 293 37.11 16.74 -2.14
N ASP A 294 37.69 17.84 -2.61
CA ASP A 294 38.90 18.45 -2.05
C ASP A 294 38.61 19.26 -0.75
N ILE A 295 37.33 19.50 -0.39
CA ILE A 295 36.93 20.10 0.88
C ILE A 295 37.07 19.04 1.99
N PRO A 296 37.97 19.20 2.99
CA PRO A 296 38.36 18.12 3.91
C PRO A 296 37.21 17.48 4.70
N GLU A 297 36.12 18.21 4.91
CA GLU A 297 34.97 17.80 5.72
C GLU A 297 33.87 17.09 4.90
N VAL A 298 34.09 16.93 3.58
CA VAL A 298 33.30 16.05 2.70
C VAL A 298 33.83 14.62 2.82
N THR A 299 33.36 13.90 3.84
CA THR A 299 33.77 12.52 4.11
C THR A 299 32.74 11.50 3.64
N GLY A 300 33.20 10.45 2.94
CA GLY A 300 32.35 9.36 2.45
C GLY A 300 31.60 9.67 1.14
N PRO A 301 30.63 8.84 0.74
CA PRO A 301 29.83 9.07 -0.45
C PRO A 301 28.85 10.24 -0.25
N MET A 302 28.62 11.00 -1.33
CA MET A 302 27.50 11.92 -1.44
C MET A 302 26.26 11.20 -1.99
N TYR A 303 25.08 11.70 -1.65
CA TYR A 303 23.81 11.11 -2.09
C TYR A 303 23.09 12.10 -3.01
N VAL A 304 22.53 11.61 -4.10
CA VAL A 304 21.57 12.38 -4.90
C VAL A 304 20.24 11.65 -4.77
N THR A 305 19.21 12.35 -4.30
CA THR A 305 17.88 11.79 -4.14
C THR A 305 16.92 12.45 -5.12
N LEU A 306 16.21 11.66 -5.90
CA LEU A 306 15.14 12.11 -6.79
C LEU A 306 13.81 11.56 -6.26
N ASP A 307 12.96 12.42 -5.69
CA ASP A 307 11.62 12.02 -5.21
C ASP A 307 10.50 12.25 -6.24
N GLU A 308 9.36 11.63 -5.97
CA GLU A 308 8.15 11.59 -6.81
C GLU A 308 8.47 11.35 -8.30
N ALA A 309 9.42 10.42 -8.55
CA ALA A 309 9.90 10.05 -9.89
C ALA A 309 8.79 9.51 -10.81
N ASN A 310 7.64 9.11 -10.24
CA ASN A 310 6.39 8.83 -10.92
C ASN A 310 5.82 10.00 -11.73
N PHE A 311 6.24 11.25 -11.50
CA PHE A 311 5.93 12.33 -12.45
C PHE A 311 6.84 12.24 -13.68
N ALA A 312 8.17 12.15 -13.49
CA ALA A 312 9.13 12.01 -14.57
C ALA A 312 8.96 10.72 -15.42
N SER A 313 8.39 9.64 -14.86
CA SER A 313 8.07 8.44 -15.62
C SER A 313 6.97 8.70 -16.67
N HIS A 314 6.02 9.59 -16.34
CA HIS A 314 4.89 9.95 -17.22
C HIS A 314 5.13 11.23 -18.02
N GLN A 315 6.31 11.85 -17.94
CA GLN A 315 6.68 12.97 -18.80
C GLN A 315 7.42 12.47 -20.05
N LEU A 316 7.02 12.99 -21.21
CA LEU A 316 7.72 12.88 -22.49
C LEU A 316 8.01 11.42 -22.95
N GLU A 317 7.14 10.46 -22.62
CA GLU A 317 7.32 9.02 -22.91
C GLU A 317 7.62 8.70 -24.39
N ASP A 318 7.01 9.44 -25.31
CA ASP A 318 7.24 9.28 -26.75
C ASP A 318 8.46 10.04 -27.28
N CYS A 319 9.09 10.93 -26.49
CA CYS A 319 10.11 11.87 -26.97
C CYS A 319 11.51 11.29 -27.11
N PHE A 320 11.77 10.13 -26.51
CA PHE A 320 13.08 9.49 -26.46
C PHE A 320 13.00 8.03 -26.93
N ARG A 321 14.14 7.46 -27.33
CA ARG A 321 14.30 6.05 -27.66
C ARG A 321 15.65 5.52 -27.19
N ASP A 322 15.67 4.24 -26.79
CA ASP A 322 16.90 3.52 -26.54
C ASP A 322 17.51 2.92 -27.82
N ARG A 323 18.66 2.25 -27.68
CA ARG A 323 19.42 1.66 -28.80
C ARG A 323 18.70 0.51 -29.49
N GLU A 324 17.73 -0.09 -28.81
CA GLU A 324 16.85 -1.12 -29.34
C GLU A 324 15.61 -0.50 -30.04
N GLY A 325 15.54 0.84 -30.12
CA GLY A 325 14.46 1.59 -30.75
C GLY A 325 13.19 1.71 -29.90
N ARG A 326 13.21 1.23 -28.65
CA ARG A 326 12.07 1.27 -27.74
C ARG A 326 11.92 2.69 -27.18
N ARG A 327 10.69 3.19 -27.14
CA ARG A 327 10.38 4.47 -26.48
C ARG A 327 10.57 4.35 -24.97
N HIS A 328 10.82 5.47 -24.31
CA HIS A 328 10.94 5.52 -22.85
C HIS A 328 10.69 6.91 -22.27
N SER A 329 10.32 6.90 -20.99
CA SER A 329 10.11 8.06 -20.13
C SER A 329 11.26 9.07 -20.07
N ALA A 330 10.94 10.32 -19.73
CA ALA A 330 11.93 11.34 -19.37
C ALA A 330 12.76 10.92 -18.14
N LEU A 331 12.19 10.17 -17.19
CA LEU A 331 12.92 9.62 -16.05
C LEU A 331 14.16 8.84 -16.50
N LYS A 332 14.05 7.97 -17.51
CA LYS A 332 15.20 7.23 -18.04
C LYS A 332 16.24 8.16 -18.65
N ALA A 333 15.85 9.20 -19.39
CA ALA A 333 16.78 10.21 -19.90
C ALA A 333 17.50 10.99 -18.78
N VAL A 334 16.81 11.33 -17.67
CA VAL A 334 17.40 11.96 -16.48
C VAL A 334 18.44 11.04 -15.83
N LEU A 335 18.07 9.79 -15.56
CA LEU A 335 18.93 8.83 -14.88
C LEU A 335 20.14 8.43 -15.73
N GLU A 336 19.98 8.27 -17.05
CA GLU A 336 21.12 8.04 -17.97
C GLU A 336 22.04 9.27 -18.05
N THR A 337 21.50 10.48 -18.03
CA THR A 337 22.30 11.71 -18.02
C THR A 337 23.15 11.79 -16.75
N TRP A 338 22.51 11.69 -15.58
CA TRP A 338 23.22 11.85 -14.30
C TRP A 338 24.15 10.68 -13.98
N LYS A 339 23.84 9.45 -14.42
CA LYS A 339 24.73 8.28 -14.24
C LYS A 339 26.08 8.42 -14.96
N ARG A 340 26.20 9.26 -16.00
CA ARG A 340 27.49 9.60 -16.62
C ARG A 340 28.41 10.41 -15.69
N HIS A 341 27.82 11.20 -14.79
CA HIS A 341 28.52 12.19 -13.95
C HIS A 341 28.69 11.73 -12.50
N LEU A 342 27.68 11.06 -11.95
CA LEU A 342 27.62 10.61 -10.56
C LEU A 342 28.33 9.26 -10.37
N ILE A 343 29.64 9.24 -10.65
CA ILE A 343 30.44 8.02 -10.73
C ILE A 343 30.69 7.40 -9.33
N PRO A 344 30.37 6.11 -9.11
CA PRO A 344 30.71 5.41 -7.88
C PRO A 344 32.22 5.25 -7.61
N PRO A 345 32.66 5.13 -6.35
CA PRO A 345 31.86 5.11 -5.12
C PRO A 345 31.60 6.52 -4.55
N LYS A 346 31.95 7.60 -5.26
CA LYS A 346 31.76 8.97 -4.77
C LYS A 346 30.29 9.35 -4.60
N PHE A 347 29.40 8.79 -5.42
CA PHE A 347 27.97 9.07 -5.38
C PHE A 347 27.10 7.82 -5.22
N VAL A 348 25.95 8.01 -4.59
CA VAL A 348 24.82 7.06 -4.49
C VAL A 348 23.57 7.77 -5.00
N LEU A 349 22.83 7.16 -5.94
CA LEU A 349 21.60 7.73 -6.51
C LEU A 349 20.39 6.97 -5.95
N VAL A 350 19.48 7.68 -5.28
CA VAL A 350 18.25 7.11 -4.69
C VAL A 350 17.03 7.73 -5.37
N VAL A 351 16.31 6.94 -6.14
CA VAL A 351 15.14 7.38 -6.92
C VAL A 351 13.88 6.83 -6.28
N ALA A 352 13.06 7.70 -5.69
CA ALA A 352 11.84 7.32 -5.00
C ALA A 352 10.60 7.65 -5.83
N GLY A 353 9.58 6.80 -5.74
CA GLY A 353 8.29 7.01 -6.41
C GLY A 353 7.22 6.04 -5.94
N THR A 354 5.96 6.30 -6.29
CA THR A 354 4.89 5.29 -6.21
C THR A 354 5.01 4.28 -7.35
N GLU A 355 5.22 4.80 -8.56
CA GLU A 355 5.17 4.10 -9.83
C GLU A 355 6.44 4.40 -10.63
N ILE A 356 7.24 3.37 -10.89
CA ILE A 356 8.43 3.46 -11.76
C ILE A 356 8.42 2.20 -12.64
N PRO A 357 8.37 2.32 -13.97
CA PRO A 357 8.23 1.17 -14.86
C PRO A 357 9.48 0.29 -14.81
N ARG A 358 9.42 -0.87 -14.14
CA ARG A 358 10.56 -1.79 -14.02
C ARG A 358 11.14 -2.22 -15.38
N ALA A 359 10.32 -2.22 -16.43
CA ALA A 359 10.71 -2.62 -17.79
C ALA A 359 11.74 -1.67 -18.44
N ASP A 360 11.60 -0.35 -18.26
CA ASP A 360 12.51 0.68 -18.80
C ASP A 360 13.96 0.45 -18.34
N PHE A 361 14.09 -0.01 -17.09
CA PHE A 361 15.33 -0.17 -16.33
C PHE A 361 15.82 -1.64 -16.31
N THR A 362 15.71 -2.30 -17.47
CA THR A 362 16.21 -3.66 -17.70
C THR A 362 17.51 -3.68 -18.51
N GLY A 363 18.30 -4.74 -18.36
CA GLY A 363 19.54 -4.95 -19.12
C GLY A 363 20.82 -4.55 -18.35
N SER A 364 21.97 -4.68 -19.02
CA SER A 364 23.29 -4.56 -18.39
C SER A 364 23.53 -3.19 -17.74
N GLY A 365 23.12 -2.10 -18.40
CA GLY A 365 23.25 -0.73 -17.90
C GLY A 365 22.46 -0.42 -16.62
N TRP A 366 21.56 -1.32 -16.20
CA TRP A 366 20.72 -1.19 -15.00
C TRP A 366 20.92 -2.33 -13.98
N SER A 367 21.82 -3.28 -14.27
CA SER A 367 22.08 -4.47 -13.43
C SER A 367 22.71 -4.17 -12.05
N ASP A 368 23.17 -2.94 -11.85
CA ASP A 368 23.70 -2.37 -10.61
C ASP A 368 22.63 -1.69 -9.73
N TRP A 369 21.39 -1.56 -10.23
CA TRP A 369 20.28 -0.94 -9.50
C TRP A 369 19.55 -1.94 -8.58
N VAL A 370 19.17 -1.47 -7.39
CA VAL A 370 18.44 -2.28 -6.39
C VAL A 370 17.07 -1.69 -6.10
N TRP A 371 16.02 -2.49 -6.30
CA TRP A 371 14.65 -2.17 -5.88
C TRP A 371 14.49 -2.39 -4.38
N ARG A 372 13.92 -1.39 -3.68
CA ARG A 372 13.70 -1.36 -2.24
C ARG A 372 12.32 -0.83 -1.89
N SER A 373 11.69 -1.45 -0.90
CA SER A 373 10.37 -1.06 -0.36
C SER A 373 10.37 -0.78 1.15
N SER A 374 11.56 -0.65 1.76
CA SER A 374 11.76 -0.63 3.21
C SER A 374 11.38 0.70 3.91
N THR A 375 10.24 1.29 3.54
CA THR A 375 9.63 2.45 4.21
C THR A 375 9.04 2.07 5.57
N GLY A 376 8.47 0.87 5.65
CA GLY A 376 7.66 0.40 6.76
C GLY A 376 6.33 1.15 6.88
N ALA A 377 5.66 0.92 7.99
CA ALA A 377 4.31 1.40 8.30
C ALA A 377 4.06 1.36 9.82
N PHE A 378 2.90 1.87 10.26
CA PHE A 378 2.31 1.65 11.57
C PHE A 378 1.61 0.28 11.61
N ASP A 379 2.43 -0.77 11.66
CA ASP A 379 2.00 -2.18 11.79
C ASP A 379 2.01 -2.68 13.24
N ASP A 380 2.45 -1.84 14.18
CA ASP A 380 2.51 -2.13 15.61
C ASP A 380 1.69 -1.07 16.38
N ARG A 381 0.78 -1.55 17.22
CA ARG A 381 -0.18 -0.74 17.99
C ARG A 381 0.48 0.17 19.01
N GLU A 382 1.58 -0.28 19.63
CA GLU A 382 2.29 0.49 20.64
C GLU A 382 3.20 1.53 19.99
N ILE A 383 3.86 1.20 18.86
CA ILE A 383 4.64 2.19 18.09
C ILE A 383 3.75 3.33 17.58
N GLN A 384 2.57 3.02 17.02
CA GLN A 384 1.63 4.06 16.58
C GLN A 384 1.07 4.87 17.75
N ARG A 385 0.73 4.20 18.87
CA ARG A 385 0.28 4.86 20.10
C ARG A 385 1.35 5.82 20.64
N GLN A 386 2.62 5.43 20.68
CA GLN A 386 3.72 6.29 21.12
C GLN A 386 3.94 7.48 20.20
N TYR A 387 3.80 7.30 18.87
CA TYR A 387 3.82 8.42 17.93
C TYR A 387 2.69 9.43 18.22
N ALA A 388 1.44 8.97 18.37
CA ALA A 388 0.31 9.82 18.71
C ALA A 388 0.48 10.50 20.09
N LEU A 389 0.91 9.77 21.11
CA LEU A 389 1.19 10.29 22.45
C LEU A 389 2.26 11.40 22.46
N SER A 390 3.18 11.41 21.48
CA SER A 390 4.18 12.49 21.35
C SER A 390 3.62 13.81 20.82
N LEU A 391 2.34 13.86 20.46
CA LEU A 391 1.65 15.02 19.88
C LEU A 391 0.38 15.44 20.65
N LEU A 392 -0.27 14.53 21.39
CA LEU A 392 -1.47 14.84 22.18
C LEU A 392 -1.13 15.59 23.49
N PRO A 393 -1.99 16.53 23.96
CA PRO A 393 -1.82 17.19 25.26
C PRO A 393 -1.86 16.18 26.43
N PRO A 394 -1.01 16.27 27.47
CA PRO A 394 -0.88 15.22 28.50
C PRO A 394 -2.17 14.85 29.27
N ASN A 395 -3.10 15.80 29.39
CA ASN A 395 -4.41 15.58 30.01
C ASN A 395 -5.34 14.71 29.14
N LEU A 396 -5.25 14.79 27.81
CA LEU A 396 -6.14 14.09 26.90
C LEU A 396 -5.97 12.56 26.97
N PRO A 397 -4.78 11.94 26.78
CA PRO A 397 -4.59 10.50 26.98
C PRO A 397 -4.92 10.01 28.39
N SER A 398 -4.87 10.88 29.40
CA SER A 398 -5.24 10.54 30.78
C SER A 398 -6.75 10.40 30.97
N SER A 399 -7.57 10.90 30.03
CA SER A 399 -9.03 10.82 30.05
C SER A 399 -9.58 9.54 29.39
N PRO A 400 -10.79 9.08 29.75
CA PRO A 400 -11.45 7.96 29.06
C PRO A 400 -11.65 8.21 27.55
N THR A 401 -12.02 9.44 27.18
CA THR A 401 -12.18 9.88 25.78
C THR A 401 -10.87 9.81 25.02
N GLY A 402 -9.74 10.22 25.60
CA GLY A 402 -8.43 10.14 24.96
C GLY A 402 -7.86 8.71 24.87
N GLN A 403 -8.14 7.84 25.84
CA GLN A 403 -7.82 6.41 25.70
C GLN A 403 -8.63 5.79 24.56
N ARG A 404 -9.95 6.04 24.52
CA ARG A 404 -10.84 5.66 23.41
C ARG A 404 -10.33 6.22 22.07
N LEU A 405 -9.82 7.45 22.04
CA LEU A 405 -9.28 8.07 20.83
C LEU A 405 -8.05 7.35 20.32
N LEU A 406 -7.09 7.02 21.20
CA LEU A 406 -5.90 6.26 20.86
C LEU A 406 -6.23 4.85 20.33
N GLU A 407 -7.27 4.19 20.86
CA GLU A 407 -7.76 2.95 20.28
C GLU A 407 -8.35 3.13 18.89
N ARG A 408 -9.14 4.20 18.67
CA ARG A 408 -9.74 4.48 17.35
C ARG A 408 -8.69 4.89 16.30
N ILE A 409 -7.64 5.61 16.69
CA ILE A 409 -6.47 5.91 15.84
C ILE A 409 -5.84 4.60 15.34
N TRP A 410 -5.63 3.62 16.22
CA TRP A 410 -5.14 2.30 15.79
C TRP A 410 -6.12 1.55 14.89
N LYS A 411 -7.40 1.51 15.27
CA LYS A 411 -8.45 0.83 14.48
C LYS A 411 -8.60 1.38 13.06
N TRP A 412 -8.33 2.68 12.84
CA TRP A 412 -8.69 3.36 11.59
C TRP A 412 -7.52 3.88 10.75
N THR A 413 -6.41 4.31 11.35
CA THR A 413 -5.31 4.99 10.63
C THR A 413 -3.97 4.25 10.66
N ARG A 414 -3.96 2.99 11.12
CA ARG A 414 -2.82 2.07 11.00
C ARG A 414 -2.51 1.73 9.54
N GLY A 415 -1.29 1.24 9.27
CA GLY A 415 -0.75 1.14 7.91
C GLY A 415 0.13 2.35 7.57
N ARG A 416 -0.10 3.00 6.42
CA ARG A 416 0.68 4.15 5.93
C ARG A 416 0.85 5.25 6.98
N HIS A 417 2.10 5.68 7.19
CA HIS A 417 2.45 6.70 8.19
C HIS A 417 1.69 8.03 8.00
N ARG A 418 1.42 8.44 6.74
CA ARG A 418 0.64 9.65 6.43
C ARG A 418 -0.78 9.60 7.01
N CYS A 419 -1.47 8.47 6.99
CA CYS A 419 -2.85 8.36 7.48
C CYS A 419 -2.97 8.70 8.98
N THR A 420 -2.01 8.22 9.79
CA THR A 420 -1.93 8.61 11.21
C THR A 420 -1.45 10.06 11.37
N ALA A 421 -0.45 10.49 10.60
CA ALA A 421 0.14 11.82 10.73
C ALA A 421 -0.83 12.95 10.35
N SER A 422 -1.54 12.84 9.22
CA SER A 422 -2.51 13.84 8.77
C SER A 422 -3.75 13.91 9.66
N PHE A 423 -4.20 12.80 10.26
CA PHE A 423 -5.25 12.89 11.29
C PHE A 423 -4.77 13.67 12.52
N LEU A 424 -3.50 13.52 12.90
CA LEU A 424 -2.90 14.30 13.99
C LEU A 424 -2.68 15.78 13.59
N SER A 425 -2.44 16.09 12.30
CA SER A 425 -2.50 17.48 11.79
C SER A 425 -3.89 18.11 12.01
N VAL A 426 -4.96 17.41 11.63
CA VAL A 426 -6.34 17.87 11.86
C VAL A 426 -6.60 18.12 13.34
N LEU A 427 -6.13 17.23 14.24
CA LEU A 427 -6.27 17.46 15.68
C LEU A 427 -5.44 18.63 16.22
N LEU A 428 -4.32 18.99 15.58
CA LEU A 428 -3.51 20.15 15.93
C LEU A 428 -4.18 21.46 15.47
N GLU A 429 -4.69 21.49 14.23
CA GLU A 429 -5.47 22.62 13.67
C GLU A 429 -6.73 22.90 14.50
N GLU A 430 -7.51 21.86 14.77
CA GLU A 430 -8.78 21.90 15.50
C GLU A 430 -8.59 21.90 17.03
N ARG A 431 -7.36 22.17 17.51
CA ARG A 431 -7.00 22.36 18.93
C ARG A 431 -7.48 21.24 19.85
N PHE A 432 -7.53 20.00 19.35
CA PHE A 432 -8.07 18.81 20.03
C PHE A 432 -9.54 18.94 20.49
N VAL A 433 -10.33 19.81 19.86
CA VAL A 433 -11.78 19.89 20.01
C VAL A 433 -12.43 18.67 19.34
N LEU A 434 -13.53 18.16 19.91
CA LEU A 434 -14.38 17.08 19.38
C LEU A 434 -13.64 15.94 18.62
N PRO A 435 -12.53 15.37 19.15
CA PRO A 435 -11.56 14.63 18.33
C PRO A 435 -12.11 13.34 17.71
N HIS A 436 -13.16 12.75 18.31
CA HIS A 436 -13.87 11.61 17.74
C HIS A 436 -14.72 11.96 16.50
N VAL A 437 -15.20 13.20 16.40
CA VAL A 437 -16.02 13.69 15.29
C VAL A 437 -15.13 14.03 14.10
N HIS A 438 -13.98 14.67 14.34
CA HIS A 438 -12.94 14.84 13.31
C HIS A 438 -12.42 13.49 12.81
N LEU A 439 -12.25 12.48 13.67
CA LEU A 439 -11.89 11.13 13.21
C LEU A 439 -12.97 10.50 12.33
N ASN A 440 -14.26 10.64 12.70
CA ASN A 440 -15.36 10.14 11.85
C ASN A 440 -15.33 10.80 10.47
N ARG A 441 -15.19 12.12 10.40
CA ARG A 441 -15.14 12.89 9.14
C ARG A 441 -13.88 12.62 8.32
N PHE A 442 -12.74 12.42 8.97
CA PHE A 442 -11.49 12.05 8.31
C PHE A 442 -11.63 10.69 7.60
N ILE A 443 -12.22 9.69 8.27
CA ILE A 443 -12.45 8.37 7.64
C ILE A 443 -13.54 8.43 6.58
N ASP A 444 -14.61 9.21 6.78
CA ASP A 444 -15.64 9.48 5.77
C ASP A 444 -15.03 10.03 4.47
N CYS A 445 -14.16 11.05 4.55
CA CYS A 445 -13.42 11.57 3.41
C CYS A 445 -12.50 10.52 2.77
N LEU A 446 -11.66 9.81 3.54
CA LEU A 446 -10.68 8.86 2.98
C LEU A 446 -11.29 7.58 2.40
N SER A 447 -12.52 7.24 2.78
CA SER A 447 -13.25 6.07 2.30
C SER A 447 -14.28 6.37 1.22
N GLY A 448 -14.48 7.65 0.85
CA GLY A 448 -15.53 8.05 -0.09
C GLY A 448 -16.96 7.91 0.47
N GLY A 449 -17.14 8.00 1.79
CA GLY A 449 -18.46 8.07 2.44
C GLY A 449 -18.78 7.00 3.50
N TYR A 450 -17.81 6.22 3.99
CA TYR A 450 -18.06 5.29 5.10
C TYR A 450 -18.01 6.02 6.45
N GLN A 451 -19.16 6.02 7.14
CA GLN A 451 -19.34 6.60 8.47
C GLN A 451 -19.04 5.58 9.60
N PRO A 452 -17.99 5.78 10.43
CA PRO A 452 -17.63 4.86 11.51
C PRO A 452 -18.72 4.67 12.59
N LYS A 453 -18.97 3.40 12.95
CA LYS A 453 -20.01 2.98 13.90
C LYS A 453 -19.46 2.53 15.26
N ASP A 454 -18.14 2.52 15.43
CA ASP A 454 -17.40 2.09 16.63
C ASP A 454 -17.41 3.11 17.79
N LEU A 455 -18.34 4.08 17.74
CA LEU A 455 -18.53 5.12 18.75
C LEU A 455 -19.97 5.05 19.27
N GLU A 456 -20.15 5.20 20.58
CA GLU A 456 -21.45 5.12 21.26
C GLU A 456 -21.61 6.25 22.29
N GLY A 457 -22.86 6.65 22.55
CA GLY A 457 -23.20 7.66 23.54
C GLY A 457 -22.96 9.11 23.09
N GLU A 458 -22.66 9.96 24.06
CA GLU A 458 -22.62 11.43 23.92
C GLU A 458 -21.47 11.94 23.03
N ASP A 459 -20.43 11.13 22.79
CA ASP A 459 -19.32 11.46 21.87
C ASP A 459 -19.77 11.66 20.39
N LYS A 460 -21.02 11.31 20.03
CA LYS A 460 -21.59 11.47 18.67
C LYS A 460 -22.01 12.91 18.31
N GLY A 461 -21.37 13.92 18.90
CA GLY A 461 -21.69 15.33 18.64
C GLY A 461 -21.62 15.71 17.16
N SER A 462 -22.60 16.46 16.66
CA SER A 462 -22.65 16.92 15.27
C SER A 462 -21.88 18.22 15.09
N LEU A 463 -20.79 18.21 14.34
CA LEU A 463 -20.09 19.42 13.91
C LEU A 463 -20.85 20.10 12.76
N GLY A 464 -21.28 21.34 12.97
CA GLY A 464 -21.83 22.21 11.92
C GLY A 464 -20.76 22.97 11.11
N GLY A 465 -19.48 22.81 11.47
CA GLY A 465 -18.35 23.52 10.87
C GLY A 465 -17.83 22.87 9.58
N PHE A 466 -17.09 23.66 8.80
CA PHE A 466 -16.34 23.18 7.65
C PHE A 466 -14.92 22.79 8.10
N MET A 467 -14.66 21.49 8.22
CA MET A 467 -13.29 20.97 8.39
C MET A 467 -12.56 21.10 7.06
N SER A 468 -11.26 21.41 7.08
CA SER A 468 -10.37 21.26 5.92
C SER A 468 -10.51 19.84 5.34
N GLU A 469 -10.65 19.72 4.02
CA GLU A 469 -10.52 18.42 3.36
C GLU A 469 -9.06 17.94 3.47
N PRO A 470 -8.79 16.62 3.57
CA PRO A 470 -7.42 16.12 3.66
C PRO A 470 -6.59 16.59 2.46
N SER A 471 -5.40 17.14 2.72
CA SER A 471 -4.49 17.75 1.75
C SER A 471 -3.80 16.78 0.78
N PHE A 472 -4.30 15.54 0.67
CA PHE A 472 -3.73 14.48 -0.15
C PHE A 472 -4.84 13.68 -0.86
N ASP A 473 -4.49 13.11 -2.01
CA ASP A 473 -5.43 12.42 -2.88
C ASP A 473 -6.19 11.30 -2.15
N ILE A 474 -7.52 11.34 -2.27
CA ILE A 474 -8.42 10.25 -1.87
C ILE A 474 -8.22 9.08 -2.83
N VAL A 475 -8.41 7.85 -2.34
CA VAL A 475 -8.29 6.63 -3.15
C VAL A 475 -9.32 6.67 -4.30
N ASN A 476 -8.84 6.75 -5.54
CA ASN A 476 -9.69 6.72 -6.72
C ASN A 476 -10.12 5.27 -7.02
N PHE A 477 -11.39 4.94 -6.79
CA PHE A 477 -11.96 3.62 -7.08
C PHE A 477 -12.43 3.47 -8.54
N ASP A 478 -12.57 4.55 -9.32
CA ASP A 478 -13.08 4.51 -10.70
C ASP A 478 -12.15 3.72 -11.64
N VAL A 479 -10.86 3.65 -11.31
CA VAL A 479 -9.87 2.83 -12.03
C VAL A 479 -10.18 1.31 -11.99
N LEU A 480 -11.03 0.86 -11.07
CA LEU A 480 -11.46 -0.54 -10.99
C LEU A 480 -12.41 -0.94 -12.14
N ASP A 481 -13.15 0.01 -12.72
CA ASP A 481 -14.02 -0.26 -13.87
C ASP A 481 -13.26 -0.49 -15.18
N SER A 482 -12.02 0.03 -15.28
CA SER A 482 -11.10 -0.19 -16.39
C SER A 482 -10.03 -1.25 -16.11
N ASN A 483 -9.64 -1.46 -14.84
CA ASN A 483 -8.61 -2.42 -14.44
C ASN A 483 -9.19 -3.61 -13.65
N ARG A 484 -9.61 -4.63 -14.39
CA ARG A 484 -10.17 -5.90 -13.89
C ARG A 484 -9.26 -6.62 -12.90
N ARG A 485 -7.92 -6.57 -13.05
CA ARG A 485 -6.96 -7.21 -12.14
C ARG A 485 -6.91 -6.52 -10.76
N LEU A 486 -7.05 -5.19 -10.71
CA LEU A 486 -7.20 -4.47 -9.44
C LEU A 486 -8.53 -4.85 -8.76
N ALA A 487 -9.62 -4.86 -9.53
CA ALA A 487 -10.93 -5.29 -9.04
C ALA A 487 -10.88 -6.72 -8.48
N SER A 488 -10.21 -7.66 -9.18
CA SER A 488 -9.94 -9.03 -8.71
C SER A 488 -9.32 -9.06 -7.31
N CYS A 489 -8.20 -8.35 -7.12
CA CYS A 489 -7.38 -8.43 -5.91
C CYS A 489 -8.07 -7.74 -4.71
N LEU A 490 -8.75 -6.62 -4.96
CA LEU A 490 -9.52 -5.93 -3.95
C LEU A 490 -10.74 -6.75 -3.52
N HIS A 491 -11.49 -7.30 -4.49
CA HIS A 491 -12.60 -8.22 -4.24
C HIS A 491 -12.15 -9.50 -3.52
N ALA A 492 -10.95 -10.03 -3.83
CA ALA A 492 -10.36 -11.16 -3.11
C ALA A 492 -10.14 -10.86 -1.63
N SER A 493 -9.62 -9.66 -1.33
CA SER A 493 -9.38 -9.21 0.03
C SER A 493 -10.69 -9.05 0.80
N LEU A 494 -11.68 -8.39 0.20
CA LEU A 494 -13.02 -8.22 0.79
C LEU A 494 -13.73 -9.56 1.04
N VAL A 495 -13.71 -10.48 0.07
CA VAL A 495 -14.29 -11.83 0.22
C VAL A 495 -13.58 -12.62 1.32
N SER A 496 -12.25 -12.58 1.39
CA SER A 496 -11.48 -13.27 2.45
C SER A 496 -11.82 -12.75 3.86
N ILE A 497 -11.99 -11.44 4.00
CA ILE A 497 -12.35 -10.78 5.27
C ILE A 497 -13.82 -11.06 5.64
N LEU A 498 -14.76 -11.04 4.68
CA LEU A 498 -16.16 -11.40 4.90
C LEU A 498 -16.33 -12.85 5.33
N LEU A 499 -15.55 -13.77 4.75
CA LEU A 499 -15.50 -15.19 5.12
C LEU A 499 -14.80 -15.46 6.47
N GLN A 500 -14.32 -14.42 7.16
CA GLN A 500 -13.53 -14.48 8.40
C GLN A 500 -12.30 -15.40 8.28
N SER A 501 -11.55 -15.22 7.20
CA SER A 501 -10.14 -15.61 7.20
C SER A 501 -9.42 -14.90 8.35
N THR A 502 -8.72 -15.67 9.18
CA THR A 502 -7.74 -15.14 10.14
C THR A 502 -6.42 -14.76 9.46
N GLU A 503 -6.22 -15.19 8.23
CA GLU A 503 -5.03 -15.00 7.42
C GLU A 503 -5.27 -13.89 6.39
N ARG A 504 -4.30 -12.97 6.26
CA ARG A 504 -4.34 -11.92 5.24
C ARG A 504 -3.99 -12.50 3.88
N LEU A 505 -4.63 -12.01 2.82
CA LEU A 505 -4.16 -12.29 1.47
C LEU A 505 -2.89 -11.47 1.20
N TYR A 506 -1.90 -12.14 0.63
CA TYR A 506 -0.66 -11.55 0.16
C TYR A 506 -0.63 -11.63 -1.37
N PHE A 507 -0.34 -10.50 -2.01
CA PHE A 507 -0.22 -10.38 -3.46
C PHE A 507 1.26 -10.32 -3.85
N SER A 508 1.54 -10.65 -5.11
CA SER A 508 2.91 -10.76 -5.61
C SER A 508 3.51 -9.39 -5.91
N GLY A 509 4.84 -9.33 -6.06
CA GLY A 509 5.52 -8.14 -6.62
C GLY A 509 5.16 -7.82 -8.07
N GLU A 510 4.42 -8.68 -8.77
CA GLU A 510 3.88 -8.47 -10.12
C GLU A 510 2.55 -7.70 -10.08
N ASP A 511 1.78 -7.82 -8.99
CA ASP A 511 0.55 -7.07 -8.72
C ASP A 511 0.82 -5.59 -8.33
N VAL A 512 1.94 -5.01 -8.78
CA VAL A 512 2.46 -3.69 -8.39
C VAL A 512 1.50 -2.53 -8.66
N ALA A 513 0.55 -2.69 -9.59
CA ALA A 513 -0.53 -1.72 -9.82
C ALA A 513 -1.34 -1.44 -8.54
N LEU A 514 -1.46 -2.39 -7.60
CA LEU A 514 -2.05 -2.16 -6.28
C LEU A 514 -1.30 -1.07 -5.50
N VAL A 515 0.02 -1.02 -5.61
CA VAL A 515 0.88 -0.03 -4.94
C VAL A 515 0.82 1.31 -5.67
N ASN A 516 0.83 1.30 -7.00
CA ASN A 516 0.76 2.51 -7.84
C ASN A 516 -0.56 3.27 -7.58
N HIS A 517 -1.71 2.59 -7.69
CA HIS A 517 -3.04 3.17 -7.46
C HIS A 517 -3.45 3.24 -5.97
N THR A 518 -2.53 3.00 -5.04
CA THR A 518 -2.75 3.09 -3.58
C THR A 518 -3.76 2.10 -2.96
N PHE A 519 -4.18 1.06 -3.66
CA PHE A 519 -4.94 -0.07 -3.07
C PHE A 519 -4.09 -1.02 -2.19
N GLY A 520 -2.77 -0.92 -2.22
CA GLY A 520 -1.89 -1.81 -1.46
C GLY A 520 -0.53 -1.21 -1.13
N ARG A 521 0.25 -1.93 -0.34
CA ARG A 521 1.61 -1.54 0.07
C ARG A 521 2.53 -2.75 0.12
N PHE A 522 3.80 -2.55 -0.24
CA PHE A 522 4.83 -3.53 0.02
C PHE A 522 5.10 -3.65 1.53
N ILE A 523 5.22 -4.87 2.03
CA ILE A 523 5.54 -5.18 3.43
C ILE A 523 6.94 -5.78 3.64
N ASP A 524 7.59 -6.21 2.57
CA ASP A 524 8.97 -6.68 2.58
C ASP A 524 9.95 -5.57 2.14
N THR A 525 11.24 -5.90 1.95
CA THR A 525 12.30 -4.92 1.60
C THR A 525 12.79 -4.99 0.15
N ARG A 526 12.28 -5.94 -0.65
CA ARG A 526 12.68 -6.28 -2.02
C ARG A 526 11.60 -5.97 -3.06
N CYS A 527 10.44 -5.46 -2.64
CA CYS A 527 9.25 -5.28 -3.46
C CYS A 527 8.68 -6.62 -4.01
N ASP A 528 8.73 -7.68 -3.19
CA ASP A 528 8.30 -9.04 -3.52
C ASP A 528 6.86 -9.36 -3.04
N CYS A 529 6.34 -8.67 -2.02
CA CYS A 529 5.08 -9.00 -1.34
C CYS A 529 4.23 -7.77 -0.97
N ILE A 530 2.98 -7.74 -1.45
CA ILE A 530 2.00 -6.65 -1.27
C ILE A 530 0.87 -7.11 -0.34
N VAL A 531 0.34 -6.21 0.48
CA VAL A 531 -0.87 -6.43 1.31
C VAL A 531 -1.94 -5.36 1.08
N ILE A 532 -3.20 -5.73 1.31
CA ILE A 532 -4.37 -4.84 1.37
C ILE A 532 -5.02 -5.02 2.76
N ASP A 533 -4.64 -4.20 3.74
CA ASP A 533 -5.05 -4.38 5.15
C ASP A 533 -5.39 -3.09 5.91
N GLU A 534 -5.50 -1.97 5.20
CA GLU A 534 -5.82 -0.65 5.78
C GLU A 534 -7.35 -0.49 5.97
N PRO A 535 -7.87 -0.29 7.19
CA PRO A 535 -9.31 -0.38 7.44
C PRO A 535 -10.17 0.69 6.74
N PHE A 536 -9.67 1.93 6.57
CA PHE A 536 -10.40 2.97 5.83
C PHE A 536 -10.55 2.63 4.33
N LEU A 537 -9.48 2.05 3.75
CA LEU A 537 -9.42 1.63 2.35
C LEU A 537 -10.35 0.44 2.11
N LEU A 538 -10.35 -0.54 3.01
CA LEU A 538 -11.25 -1.69 2.98
C LEU A 538 -12.72 -1.27 3.18
N ALA A 539 -12.99 -0.24 3.99
CA ALA A 539 -14.32 0.35 4.13
C ALA A 539 -14.79 1.02 2.83
N GLY A 540 -13.95 1.84 2.19
CA GLY A 540 -14.28 2.47 0.91
C GLY A 540 -14.46 1.46 -0.24
N ALA A 541 -13.58 0.45 -0.30
CA ALA A 541 -13.72 -0.66 -1.23
C ALA A 541 -15.04 -1.43 -1.02
N ALA A 542 -15.40 -1.72 0.23
CA ALA A 542 -16.66 -2.38 0.55
C ALA A 542 -17.88 -1.52 0.19
N MET A 543 -17.80 -0.19 0.35
CA MET A 543 -18.84 0.74 -0.10
C MET A 543 -18.97 0.75 -1.63
N TRP A 544 -17.86 0.84 -2.38
CA TRP A 544 -17.84 0.82 -3.84
C TRP A 544 -18.46 -0.46 -4.41
N PHE A 545 -18.02 -1.64 -3.96
CA PHE A 545 -18.64 -2.92 -4.32
C PHE A 545 -20.07 -3.12 -3.75
N CYS A 546 -20.69 -2.11 -3.14
CA CYS A 546 -22.09 -2.13 -2.67
C CYS A 546 -22.94 -0.97 -3.23
N ASP A 547 -22.44 -0.22 -4.22
CA ASP A 547 -23.22 0.82 -4.92
C ASP A 547 -24.19 0.22 -5.96
N GLU A 548 -24.96 1.05 -6.69
CA GLU A 548 -26.03 0.57 -7.57
C GLU A 548 -25.53 -0.07 -8.89
N ASP A 549 -24.30 0.24 -9.33
CA ASP A 549 -23.68 -0.29 -10.57
C ASP A 549 -22.66 -1.43 -10.33
N HIS A 550 -22.26 -1.69 -9.07
CA HIS A 550 -21.21 -2.66 -8.72
C HIS A 550 -21.71 -3.73 -7.73
N SER A 551 -20.99 -4.86 -7.56
CA SER A 551 -21.41 -5.86 -6.56
C SER A 551 -20.32 -6.79 -6.02
N LEU A 552 -20.23 -6.87 -4.69
CA LEU A 552 -19.42 -7.84 -3.94
C LEU A 552 -19.99 -9.27 -3.96
N VAL A 553 -21.27 -9.44 -4.35
CA VAL A 553 -21.97 -10.73 -4.22
C VAL A 553 -22.71 -11.18 -5.48
N GLU A 554 -23.11 -10.29 -6.40
CA GLU A 554 -23.81 -10.72 -7.63
C GLU A 554 -22.87 -11.52 -8.55
N PHE A 555 -23.26 -12.77 -8.83
CA PHE A 555 -22.49 -13.69 -9.66
C PHE A 555 -22.15 -13.15 -11.05
N ARG A 556 -23.07 -12.38 -11.68
CA ARG A 556 -22.85 -11.80 -13.01
C ARG A 556 -21.76 -10.72 -12.98
N TYR A 557 -21.86 -9.78 -12.04
CA TYR A 557 -20.83 -8.76 -11.87
C TYR A 557 -19.46 -9.41 -11.60
N PHE A 558 -19.40 -10.43 -10.75
CA PHE A 558 -18.15 -11.18 -10.55
C PHE A 558 -17.60 -11.80 -11.85
N LYS A 559 -18.44 -12.53 -12.61
CA LYS A 559 -18.08 -13.14 -13.90
C LYS A 559 -17.60 -12.11 -14.93
N GLU A 560 -18.28 -10.96 -15.01
CA GLU A 560 -18.14 -9.99 -16.10
C GLU A 560 -17.09 -8.91 -15.81
N LYS A 561 -16.89 -8.54 -14.54
CA LYS A 561 -16.06 -7.40 -14.11
C LYS A 561 -14.92 -7.74 -13.13
N VAL A 562 -14.88 -8.94 -12.55
CA VAL A 562 -13.93 -9.25 -11.45
C VAL A 562 -13.10 -10.51 -11.67
N LEU A 563 -13.61 -11.53 -12.37
CA LEU A 563 -12.96 -12.82 -12.54
C LEU A 563 -11.84 -12.77 -13.60
N GLU A 564 -10.63 -12.42 -13.21
CA GLU A 564 -9.47 -12.39 -14.12
C GLU A 564 -8.81 -13.78 -14.29
N PRO A 565 -8.22 -14.11 -15.44
CA PRO A 565 -7.26 -15.21 -15.56
C PRO A 565 -6.12 -15.07 -14.54
N GLY A 566 -5.59 -16.20 -14.05
CA GLY A 566 -4.53 -16.18 -13.04
C GLY A 566 -4.94 -15.58 -11.67
N ILE A 567 -6.25 -15.50 -11.37
CA ILE A 567 -6.75 -15.21 -10.03
C ILE A 567 -6.52 -16.41 -9.09
N SER A 568 -6.38 -16.18 -7.78
CA SER A 568 -6.14 -17.26 -6.81
C SER A 568 -7.32 -18.25 -6.76
N PRO A 569 -7.08 -19.58 -6.82
CA PRO A 569 -8.14 -20.59 -6.66
C PRO A 569 -8.89 -20.48 -5.33
N GLN A 570 -8.23 -19.97 -4.29
CA GLN A 570 -8.83 -19.71 -2.99
C GLN A 570 -9.95 -18.65 -3.09
N HIS A 571 -9.76 -17.60 -3.91
CA HIS A 571 -10.78 -16.57 -4.11
C HIS A 571 -11.99 -17.11 -4.86
N ALA A 572 -11.77 -17.87 -5.93
CA ALA A 572 -12.85 -18.49 -6.70
C ALA A 572 -13.68 -19.47 -5.84
N ALA A 573 -13.03 -20.28 -4.99
CA ALA A 573 -13.69 -21.15 -4.03
C ALA A 573 -14.42 -20.39 -2.91
N GLY A 574 -13.85 -19.28 -2.42
CA GLY A 574 -14.48 -18.40 -1.44
C GLY A 574 -15.73 -17.72 -1.98
N PHE A 575 -15.68 -17.22 -3.21
CA PHE A 575 -16.86 -16.65 -3.88
C PHE A 575 -17.92 -17.73 -4.17
N ALA A 576 -17.52 -18.95 -4.53
CA ALA A 576 -18.45 -20.08 -4.64
C ALA A 576 -19.16 -20.39 -3.31
N ALA A 577 -18.47 -20.26 -2.16
CA ALA A 577 -19.09 -20.41 -0.84
C ALA A 577 -20.14 -19.31 -0.55
N LEU A 578 -19.85 -18.05 -0.90
CA LEU A 578 -20.82 -16.93 -0.79
C LEU A 578 -22.04 -17.14 -1.72
N CYS A 579 -21.80 -17.55 -2.97
CA CYS A 579 -22.87 -17.90 -3.92
C CYS A 579 -23.78 -19.01 -3.39
N LEU A 580 -23.20 -20.05 -2.77
CA LEU A 580 -23.95 -21.16 -2.18
C LEU A 580 -24.67 -20.76 -0.89
N ALA A 581 -24.06 -19.92 -0.05
CA ALA A 581 -24.71 -19.34 1.12
C ALA A 581 -25.98 -18.60 0.71
N ALA A 582 -25.86 -17.61 -0.19
CA ALA A 582 -27.00 -16.83 -0.71
C ALA A 582 -28.04 -17.68 -1.47
N ALA A 583 -27.64 -18.80 -2.10
CA ALA A 583 -28.56 -19.72 -2.75
C ALA A 583 -29.41 -20.51 -1.74
N PHE A 584 -28.83 -21.01 -0.64
CA PHE A 584 -29.53 -21.80 0.37
C PHE A 584 -30.17 -20.98 1.51
N ASP A 585 -30.10 -19.65 1.43
CA ASP A 585 -30.61 -18.71 2.44
C ASP A 585 -32.14 -18.51 2.38
N SER A 586 -32.88 -19.62 2.53
CA SER A 586 -34.34 -19.71 2.49
C SER A 586 -34.83 -20.52 3.69
N GLU A 587 -35.81 -19.99 4.44
CA GLU A 587 -36.35 -20.62 5.67
C GLU A 587 -36.77 -22.08 5.44
N GLU A 588 -37.49 -22.35 4.34
CA GLU A 588 -38.00 -23.68 3.98
C GLU A 588 -36.93 -24.60 3.36
N GLY A 589 -35.76 -24.05 3.01
CA GLY A 589 -34.73 -24.70 2.19
C GLY A 589 -34.85 -24.32 0.71
N ARG A 590 -34.19 -25.09 -0.16
CA ARG A 590 -34.33 -24.99 -1.63
C ARG A 590 -34.26 -26.38 -2.28
N PRO A 591 -34.96 -26.64 -3.40
CA PRO A 591 -34.86 -27.92 -4.10
C PRO A 591 -33.45 -28.13 -4.64
N LEU A 592 -32.86 -29.31 -4.40
CA LEU A 592 -31.53 -29.64 -4.94
C LEU A 592 -31.45 -29.53 -6.48
N GLY A 593 -32.57 -29.75 -7.18
CA GLY A 593 -32.65 -29.61 -8.64
C GLY A 593 -32.67 -28.18 -9.16
N GLU A 594 -32.87 -27.18 -8.29
CA GLU A 594 -32.67 -25.77 -8.65
C GLU A 594 -31.20 -25.38 -8.60
N VAL A 595 -30.45 -25.83 -7.59
CA VAL A 595 -29.05 -25.44 -7.38
C VAL A 595 -28.07 -26.33 -8.16
N PHE A 596 -28.35 -27.63 -8.23
CA PHE A 596 -27.49 -28.61 -8.87
C PHE A 596 -28.11 -29.16 -10.16
N SER A 597 -27.36 -29.04 -11.25
CA SER A 597 -27.63 -29.71 -12.51
C SER A 597 -27.06 -31.12 -12.48
N PHE A 598 -27.93 -32.09 -12.78
CA PHE A 598 -27.62 -33.53 -12.78
C PHE A 598 -27.72 -34.06 -14.24
N PRO A 599 -26.70 -33.87 -15.10
CA PRO A 599 -26.78 -34.24 -16.52
C PRO A 599 -26.71 -35.76 -16.74
N ASN A 600 -25.64 -36.40 -16.29
CA ASN A 600 -25.29 -37.79 -16.64
C ASN A 600 -25.66 -38.81 -15.54
N VAL A 601 -26.64 -38.46 -14.70
CA VAL A 601 -26.78 -39.04 -13.36
C VAL A 601 -27.84 -40.17 -13.31
N PRO A 602 -27.58 -41.32 -12.63
CA PRO A 602 -28.48 -42.47 -12.60
C PRO A 602 -29.94 -42.17 -12.18
N LYS A 603 -30.90 -42.96 -12.69
CA LYS A 603 -32.35 -42.80 -12.43
C LYS A 603 -32.71 -42.60 -10.94
N LYS A 604 -31.95 -43.23 -10.01
CA LYS A 604 -32.14 -43.10 -8.55
C LYS A 604 -31.99 -41.67 -8.01
N LEU A 605 -31.16 -40.83 -8.63
CA LEU A 605 -30.95 -39.44 -8.20
C LEU A 605 -31.94 -38.46 -8.84
N LYS A 606 -32.77 -38.88 -9.81
CA LYS A 606 -33.81 -38.01 -10.38
C LYS A 606 -34.88 -37.60 -9.34
N GLY A 607 -35.04 -38.37 -8.26
CA GLY A 607 -35.89 -38.00 -7.12
C GLY A 607 -35.37 -36.79 -6.35
N LEU A 608 -34.06 -36.71 -6.11
CA LEU A 608 -33.41 -35.63 -5.34
C LEU A 608 -33.70 -34.24 -5.93
N LYS A 609 -33.96 -34.11 -7.24
CA LYS A 609 -34.27 -32.82 -7.88
C LYS A 609 -35.44 -32.05 -7.23
N LYS A 610 -36.38 -32.76 -6.60
CA LYS A 610 -37.56 -32.18 -5.92
C LYS A 610 -37.45 -32.21 -4.39
N VAL A 611 -36.29 -32.56 -3.84
CA VAL A 611 -36.07 -32.65 -2.40
C VAL A 611 -35.51 -31.32 -1.92
N GLU A 612 -36.26 -30.66 -1.04
CA GLU A 612 -35.79 -29.48 -0.31
C GLU A 612 -34.55 -29.82 0.51
N ALA A 613 -33.57 -28.92 0.51
CA ALA A 613 -32.32 -29.09 1.23
C ALA A 613 -31.78 -27.78 1.79
N THR A 614 -30.86 -27.91 2.74
CA THR A 614 -30.16 -26.83 3.45
C THR A 614 -28.68 -27.17 3.62
N ILE A 615 -27.82 -26.17 3.64
CA ILE A 615 -26.42 -26.33 4.09
C ILE A 615 -26.40 -26.33 5.61
N VAL A 616 -25.68 -27.28 6.21
CA VAL A 616 -25.61 -27.44 7.67
C VAL A 616 -24.17 -27.63 8.15
N THR A 617 -23.88 -27.12 9.34
CA THR A 617 -22.84 -27.73 10.19
C THR A 617 -23.44 -28.93 10.90
N CYS A 618 -22.77 -30.07 10.93
CA CYS A 618 -23.22 -31.27 11.63
C CYS A 618 -22.15 -31.70 12.63
N ARG A 619 -22.40 -31.55 13.94
CA ARG A 619 -21.48 -32.04 14.98
C ARG A 619 -22.10 -33.24 15.71
N VAL A 620 -21.36 -34.35 15.77
CA VAL A 620 -21.83 -35.60 16.37
C VAL A 620 -21.39 -35.68 17.84
N SER A 621 -22.31 -35.45 18.77
CA SER A 621 -22.02 -35.50 20.21
C SER A 621 -22.85 -36.57 20.90
N ARG A 622 -22.19 -37.48 21.64
CA ARG A 622 -22.82 -38.55 22.44
C ARG A 622 -23.91 -39.34 21.68
N LYS A 623 -23.63 -39.71 20.42
CA LYS A 623 -24.54 -40.39 19.47
C LYS A 623 -25.77 -39.59 19.01
N LYS A 624 -25.79 -38.26 19.17
CA LYS A 624 -26.78 -37.39 18.50
C LYS A 624 -26.08 -36.40 17.58
N ALA A 625 -26.62 -36.25 16.37
CA ALA A 625 -26.29 -35.13 15.50
C ALA A 625 -26.87 -33.84 16.07
N LYS A 626 -26.06 -32.80 16.23
CA LYS A 626 -26.54 -31.42 16.27
C LYS A 626 -26.26 -30.79 14.91
N ASP A 627 -27.31 -30.66 14.12
CA ASP A 627 -27.27 -29.83 12.91
C ASP A 627 -27.43 -28.36 13.31
N THR A 628 -26.78 -27.44 12.60
CA THR A 628 -27.09 -26.00 12.63
C THR A 628 -27.07 -25.49 11.20
N VAL A 629 -28.22 -24.98 10.74
CA VAL A 629 -28.44 -24.51 9.37
C VAL A 629 -27.69 -23.20 9.14
N LEU A 630 -27.13 -23.03 7.94
CA LEU A 630 -26.54 -21.76 7.51
C LEU A 630 -27.66 -20.74 7.19
N ARG A 631 -27.59 -19.59 7.84
CA ARG A 631 -28.47 -18.43 7.64
C ARG A 631 -27.63 -17.16 7.50
N PHE A 632 -27.15 -16.87 6.29
CA PHE A 632 -26.13 -15.85 6.09
C PHE A 632 -26.70 -14.42 6.17
N SER A 633 -27.98 -14.22 5.89
CA SER A 633 -28.65 -12.92 6.06
C SER A 633 -29.10 -12.65 7.50
N GLU A 634 -29.20 -13.67 8.35
CA GLU A 634 -29.43 -13.52 9.80
C GLU A 634 -28.16 -13.07 10.53
N ASP A 635 -26.99 -13.62 10.16
CA ASP A 635 -25.69 -13.23 10.70
C ASP A 635 -24.57 -13.19 9.63
N PRO A 636 -24.42 -12.05 8.91
CA PRO A 636 -23.28 -11.82 8.01
C PRO A 636 -21.92 -11.74 8.71
N CYS A 637 -21.89 -11.70 10.05
CA CYS A 637 -20.68 -11.77 10.87
C CYS A 637 -20.33 -13.20 11.32
N GLN A 638 -21.10 -14.21 10.88
CA GLN A 638 -20.79 -15.62 11.15
C GLN A 638 -19.57 -16.08 10.35
N LYS A 639 -18.61 -16.77 10.99
CA LYS A 639 -17.53 -17.47 10.28
C LYS A 639 -18.09 -18.63 9.45
N ILE A 640 -18.28 -18.42 8.14
CA ILE A 640 -18.83 -19.47 7.27
C ILE A 640 -17.78 -20.44 6.69
N VAL A 641 -16.49 -20.07 6.62
CA VAL A 641 -15.40 -20.87 6.04
C VAL A 641 -14.30 -21.21 7.06
N SER A 642 -13.77 -22.44 6.98
CA SER A 642 -12.45 -22.81 7.51
C SER A 642 -11.49 -23.03 6.34
N TRP A 643 -10.31 -22.42 6.38
CA TRP A 643 -9.24 -22.66 5.42
C TRP A 643 -8.38 -23.85 5.88
N CYS A 644 -7.96 -24.71 4.96
CA CYS A 644 -7.19 -25.92 5.26
C CYS A 644 -6.12 -26.14 4.20
N HIS A 645 -4.85 -26.06 4.60
CA HIS A 645 -3.70 -26.18 3.68
C HIS A 645 -3.06 -27.58 3.68
N SER A 646 -3.37 -28.44 4.66
CA SER A 646 -3.07 -29.87 4.58
C SER A 646 -4.34 -30.73 4.59
N ALA A 647 -4.23 -31.92 3.98
CA ALA A 647 -5.31 -32.91 4.00
C ALA A 647 -5.71 -33.30 5.43
N ARG A 648 -4.77 -33.19 6.39
CA ARG A 648 -4.98 -33.49 7.81
C ARG A 648 -5.92 -32.49 8.48
N ASP A 649 -5.81 -31.22 8.11
CA ASP A 649 -6.64 -30.15 8.66
C ASP A 649 -8.06 -30.24 8.10
N ALA A 650 -8.19 -30.50 6.78
CA ALA A 650 -9.47 -30.74 6.14
C ALA A 650 -10.19 -31.97 6.73
N ILE A 651 -9.48 -33.10 6.90
CA ILE A 651 -10.01 -34.30 7.57
C ILE A 651 -10.28 -34.03 9.07
N GLY A 652 -9.54 -33.14 9.73
CA GLY A 652 -9.81 -32.68 11.08
C GLY A 652 -11.14 -31.92 11.18
N TRP A 653 -11.35 -30.93 10.31
CA TRP A 653 -12.60 -30.20 10.19
C TRP A 653 -13.78 -31.11 9.81
N MET A 654 -13.58 -32.11 8.92
CA MET A 654 -14.66 -33.05 8.58
C MET A 654 -15.11 -33.92 9.77
N LYS A 655 -14.26 -34.11 10.80
CA LYS A 655 -14.60 -34.86 12.02
C LYS A 655 -15.32 -34.01 13.07
N ASP A 656 -15.05 -32.71 13.13
CA ASP A 656 -15.80 -31.75 13.96
C ASP A 656 -15.97 -30.39 13.24
N PRO A 657 -16.99 -30.24 12.37
CA PRO A 657 -17.17 -29.05 11.54
C PRO A 657 -17.36 -27.78 12.38
N ALA A 658 -16.30 -26.97 12.43
CA ALA A 658 -16.30 -25.67 13.09
C ALA A 658 -17.23 -24.67 12.37
N THR A 659 -17.29 -24.77 11.04
CA THR A 659 -17.90 -23.82 10.10
C THR A 659 -18.71 -24.57 9.02
N PRO A 660 -19.72 -23.95 8.37
CA PRO A 660 -20.49 -24.53 7.26
C PRO A 660 -19.66 -25.08 6.10
N PHE A 661 -18.62 -24.37 5.71
CA PHE A 661 -17.71 -24.71 4.61
C PHE A 661 -16.28 -24.94 5.10
N CYS A 662 -15.55 -25.80 4.39
CA CYS A 662 -14.10 -25.89 4.39
C CYS A 662 -13.58 -25.61 2.97
N ILE A 663 -12.52 -24.81 2.85
CA ILE A 663 -11.76 -24.68 1.60
C ILE A 663 -10.42 -25.38 1.78
N TYR A 664 -10.31 -26.57 1.20
CA TYR A 664 -9.06 -27.31 1.14
C TYR A 664 -8.24 -26.81 -0.05
N ALA A 665 -7.11 -26.14 0.23
CA ALA A 665 -6.25 -25.50 -0.76
C ALA A 665 -4.78 -25.78 -0.44
N PRO A 666 -4.27 -26.99 -0.78
CA PRO A 666 -2.85 -27.30 -0.66
C PRO A 666 -2.02 -26.52 -1.69
N GLU A 667 -0.71 -26.43 -1.46
CA GLU A 667 0.19 -25.69 -2.36
C GLU A 667 0.13 -26.23 -3.81
N ASN A 668 -0.01 -25.32 -4.77
CA ASN A 668 0.00 -25.57 -6.22
C ASN A 668 -1.15 -26.43 -6.80
N GLU A 669 -2.21 -26.75 -6.04
CA GLU A 669 -3.43 -27.39 -6.57
C GLU A 669 -4.65 -26.45 -6.64
N THR A 670 -5.69 -26.86 -7.37
CA THR A 670 -6.99 -26.19 -7.36
C THR A 670 -7.74 -26.42 -6.04
N ALA A 671 -8.13 -25.34 -5.39
CA ALA A 671 -8.91 -25.37 -4.15
C ALA A 671 -10.22 -26.17 -4.28
N THR A 672 -10.54 -26.96 -3.25
CA THR A 672 -11.77 -27.75 -3.15
C THR A 672 -12.64 -27.22 -2.01
N LEU A 673 -13.86 -26.80 -2.34
CA LEU A 673 -14.87 -26.40 -1.38
C LEU A 673 -15.63 -27.65 -0.90
N ILE A 674 -15.60 -27.89 0.41
CA ILE A 674 -16.22 -29.05 1.08
C ILE A 674 -17.31 -28.56 2.04
N PHE A 675 -18.50 -29.14 1.96
CA PHE A 675 -19.62 -28.84 2.87
C PHE A 675 -20.59 -30.01 3.02
N VAL A 676 -21.47 -29.93 4.02
CA VAL A 676 -22.56 -30.90 4.25
C VAL A 676 -23.89 -30.29 3.81
N VAL A 677 -24.67 -31.08 3.08
CA VAL A 677 -26.05 -30.76 2.73
C VAL A 677 -26.99 -31.74 3.43
N LYS A 678 -28.08 -31.21 3.99
CA LYS A 678 -29.15 -31.97 4.64
C LYS A 678 -30.45 -31.79 3.89
N THR A 679 -31.16 -32.88 3.62
CA THR A 679 -32.49 -32.87 3.00
C THR A 679 -33.61 -32.67 4.02
N ALA A 680 -34.79 -32.27 3.56
CA ALA A 680 -36.01 -32.28 4.36
C ALA A 680 -36.45 -33.70 4.79
N THR A 681 -35.96 -34.76 4.13
CA THR A 681 -36.12 -36.16 4.61
C THR A 681 -35.18 -36.50 5.78
N GLY A 682 -34.27 -35.61 6.17
CA GLY A 682 -33.31 -35.79 7.26
C GLY A 682 -31.99 -36.44 6.83
N GLU A 683 -31.91 -36.97 5.60
CA GLU A 683 -30.67 -37.52 5.06
C GLU A 683 -29.58 -36.45 4.91
N ARG A 684 -28.31 -36.85 4.99
CA ARG A 684 -27.15 -35.98 4.80
C ARG A 684 -26.18 -36.53 3.77
N PHE A 685 -25.43 -35.64 3.12
CA PHE A 685 -24.35 -36.00 2.22
C PHE A 685 -23.28 -34.89 2.16
N TRP A 686 -22.07 -35.28 1.76
CA TRP A 686 -20.98 -34.36 1.50
C TRP A 686 -21.06 -33.82 0.07
N VAL A 687 -20.70 -32.56 -0.14
CA VAL A 687 -20.46 -31.99 -1.46
C VAL A 687 -19.00 -31.60 -1.57
N PHE A 688 -18.30 -32.12 -2.58
CA PHE A 688 -16.93 -31.74 -2.94
C PHE A 688 -17.00 -30.95 -4.25
N LEU A 689 -16.82 -29.63 -4.16
CA LEU A 689 -16.91 -28.72 -5.29
C LEU A 689 -15.53 -28.19 -5.69
N ARG A 690 -15.20 -28.24 -6.99
CA ARG A 690 -14.08 -27.51 -7.59
C ARG A 690 -14.57 -26.48 -8.60
N VAL A 691 -13.92 -25.31 -8.60
CA VAL A 691 -14.17 -24.24 -9.56
C VAL A 691 -13.13 -24.31 -10.67
N LEU A 692 -13.57 -24.39 -11.92
CA LEU A 692 -12.72 -24.20 -13.09
C LEU A 692 -12.49 -22.69 -13.28
N ILE A 693 -11.22 -22.29 -13.26
CA ILE A 693 -10.75 -20.92 -13.50
C ILE A 693 -10.32 -20.84 -14.97
N PRO A 694 -10.65 -19.75 -15.70
CA PRO A 694 -10.18 -19.54 -17.07
C PRO A 694 -8.65 -19.61 -17.17
N SER A 695 -8.17 -20.13 -18.29
CA SER A 695 -6.77 -20.05 -18.71
C SER A 695 -6.66 -19.01 -19.84
N HIS A 696 -5.45 -18.54 -20.14
CA HIS A 696 -5.22 -17.72 -21.35
C HIS A 696 -5.37 -18.52 -22.65
N ASP A 697 -5.45 -19.84 -22.55
CA ASP A 697 -5.78 -20.77 -23.62
C ASP A 697 -7.04 -21.55 -23.20
N ASP A 698 -8.19 -21.22 -23.80
CA ASP A 698 -9.48 -21.86 -23.50
C ASP A 698 -9.73 -23.14 -24.35
N THR A 699 -8.79 -23.53 -25.21
CA THR A 699 -9.01 -24.66 -26.16
C THR A 699 -9.23 -26.02 -25.50
N GLU A 700 -8.82 -26.18 -24.24
CA GLU A 700 -8.95 -27.44 -23.47
C GLU A 700 -9.92 -27.36 -22.27
N SER A 701 -10.76 -26.33 -22.14
CA SER A 701 -11.62 -26.12 -20.95
C SER A 701 -12.51 -27.32 -20.56
N LEU A 702 -13.01 -28.10 -21.54
CA LEU A 702 -13.75 -29.33 -21.26
C LEU A 702 -12.87 -30.47 -20.72
N ALA A 703 -11.61 -30.60 -21.17
CA ALA A 703 -10.67 -31.60 -20.66
C ALA A 703 -10.24 -31.25 -19.23
N ARG A 704 -9.89 -29.97 -18.98
CA ARG A 704 -9.63 -29.44 -17.64
C ARG A 704 -10.80 -29.70 -16.68
N ALA A 705 -12.04 -29.55 -17.14
CA ALA A 705 -13.24 -29.87 -16.34
C ALA A 705 -13.40 -31.38 -16.06
N GLN A 706 -12.99 -32.27 -16.97
CA GLN A 706 -12.98 -33.72 -16.74
C GLN A 706 -11.93 -34.12 -15.69
N ASP A 707 -10.72 -33.57 -15.77
CA ASP A 707 -9.66 -33.83 -14.78
C ASP A 707 -10.00 -33.24 -13.41
N LEU A 708 -10.68 -32.09 -13.34
CA LEU A 708 -11.24 -31.58 -12.08
C LEU A 708 -12.30 -32.51 -11.49
N ALA A 709 -13.20 -33.07 -12.31
CA ALA A 709 -14.18 -34.04 -11.83
C ALA A 709 -13.51 -35.32 -11.31
N LEU A 710 -12.49 -35.82 -12.00
CA LEU A 710 -11.75 -37.03 -11.62
C LEU A 710 -10.89 -36.81 -10.37
N SER A 711 -10.20 -35.67 -10.24
CA SER A 711 -9.39 -35.33 -9.05
C SER A 711 -10.23 -34.98 -7.83
N SER A 712 -11.48 -34.56 -8.02
CA SER A 712 -12.47 -34.36 -6.93
C SER A 712 -13.07 -35.66 -6.38
N HIS A 713 -12.65 -36.85 -6.85
CA HIS A 713 -13.08 -38.11 -6.25
C HIS A 713 -12.49 -38.27 -4.84
N PRO A 714 -13.22 -38.83 -3.85
CA PRO A 714 -12.74 -38.96 -2.48
C PRO A 714 -11.38 -39.64 -2.30
N ASP A 715 -11.07 -40.65 -3.13
CA ASP A 715 -9.78 -41.36 -3.07
C ASP A 715 -8.59 -40.53 -3.60
N ARG A 716 -8.87 -39.42 -4.29
CA ARG A 716 -7.89 -38.56 -4.97
C ARG A 716 -7.78 -37.17 -4.35
N VAL A 717 -8.86 -36.61 -3.81
CA VAL A 717 -8.87 -35.22 -3.29
C VAL A 717 -7.83 -35.00 -2.17
N PHE A 718 -7.42 -36.05 -1.46
CA PHE A 718 -6.38 -36.00 -0.42
C PHE A 718 -5.03 -36.64 -0.84
N ASN A 719 -4.82 -36.85 -2.14
CA ASN A 719 -3.56 -37.20 -2.82
C ASN A 719 -2.58 -38.08 -2.02
N HIS A 720 -3.04 -39.27 -1.61
CA HIS A 720 -2.28 -40.29 -0.84
C HIS A 720 -1.66 -39.85 0.50
N ALA A 721 -1.80 -38.58 0.93
CA ALA A 721 -1.24 -38.06 2.17
C ALA A 721 -1.90 -38.66 3.44
N ILE A 722 -3.08 -39.26 3.28
CA ILE A 722 -3.85 -39.95 4.31
C ILE A 722 -4.27 -41.33 3.78
N SER A 723 -4.35 -42.33 4.65
CA SER A 723 -4.79 -43.67 4.21
C SER A 723 -6.24 -43.62 3.71
N PRO A 724 -6.59 -44.28 2.58
CA PRO A 724 -7.97 -44.33 2.11
C PRO A 724 -8.94 -44.81 3.20
N SER A 725 -8.50 -45.77 4.04
CA SER A 725 -9.27 -46.30 5.17
C SER A 725 -9.63 -45.29 6.25
N GLU A 726 -8.98 -44.12 6.31
CA GLU A 726 -9.35 -43.02 7.21
C GLU A 726 -10.33 -42.07 6.53
N THR A 727 -10.08 -41.70 5.27
CA THR A 727 -11.00 -40.91 4.45
C THR A 727 -12.39 -41.56 4.37
N THR A 728 -12.45 -42.87 4.09
CA THR A 728 -13.72 -43.63 4.06
C THR A 728 -14.45 -43.56 5.40
N LYS A 729 -13.77 -43.81 6.53
CA LYS A 729 -14.38 -43.75 7.87
C LYS A 729 -14.94 -42.37 8.22
N VAL A 730 -14.30 -41.30 7.75
CA VAL A 730 -14.77 -39.92 8.00
C VAL A 730 -16.02 -39.63 7.17
N LEU A 731 -16.05 -40.06 5.91
CA LEU A 731 -17.22 -39.93 5.05
C LEU A 731 -18.42 -40.73 5.59
N GLU A 732 -18.19 -41.99 5.99
CA GLU A 732 -19.16 -42.89 6.61
C GLU A 732 -19.61 -42.44 8.02
N SER A 733 -18.88 -41.53 8.68
CA SER A 733 -19.25 -41.04 10.02
C SER A 733 -20.42 -40.05 10.02
N LEU A 734 -20.82 -39.55 8.85
CA LEU A 734 -21.91 -38.58 8.71
C LEU A 734 -23.27 -39.28 8.97
N PRO A 735 -24.07 -38.80 9.94
CA PRO A 735 -25.32 -39.45 10.34
C PRO A 735 -26.38 -39.37 9.24
N ASP A 736 -27.18 -40.43 9.10
CA ASP A 736 -28.26 -40.55 8.13
C ASP A 736 -27.78 -40.35 6.66
N LEU A 737 -26.66 -40.97 6.31
CA LEU A 737 -26.02 -40.84 4.99
C LEU A 737 -26.97 -41.21 3.83
N SER A 738 -27.17 -40.30 2.88
CA SER A 738 -28.15 -40.48 1.80
C SER A 738 -27.79 -41.65 0.88
N SER A 739 -28.64 -42.68 0.88
CA SER A 739 -28.49 -43.87 0.03
C SER A 739 -28.62 -43.61 -1.47
N HIS A 740 -28.96 -42.37 -1.85
CA HIS A 740 -29.06 -41.93 -3.23
C HIS A 740 -27.71 -41.49 -3.82
N ILE A 741 -26.71 -41.12 -3.00
CA ILE A 741 -25.50 -40.42 -3.46
C ILE A 741 -24.26 -41.33 -3.32
N GLY A 742 -24.14 -42.27 -4.26
CA GLY A 742 -23.00 -43.20 -4.34
C GLY A 742 -22.95 -44.21 -3.19
N GLN A 743 -21.75 -44.74 -2.93
CA GLN A 743 -21.46 -45.54 -1.73
C GLN A 743 -20.73 -44.73 -0.65
N SER A 744 -19.99 -43.69 -1.05
CA SER A 744 -19.24 -42.79 -0.17
C SER A 744 -20.05 -41.61 0.38
N GLY A 745 -21.29 -41.41 -0.08
CA GLY A 745 -22.12 -40.27 0.33
C GLY A 745 -21.59 -38.91 -0.13
N VAL A 746 -20.79 -38.88 -1.22
CA VAL A 746 -20.18 -37.65 -1.76
C VAL A 746 -20.77 -37.31 -3.13
N LEU A 747 -21.27 -36.08 -3.25
CA LEU A 747 -21.63 -35.46 -4.52
C LEU A 747 -20.43 -34.64 -5.02
N THR A 748 -19.77 -35.11 -6.07
CA THR A 748 -18.74 -34.33 -6.78
C THR A 748 -19.39 -33.28 -7.65
N VAL A 749 -18.97 -32.02 -7.53
CA VAL A 749 -19.49 -30.89 -8.29
C VAL A 749 -18.36 -30.14 -9.00
N VAL A 750 -18.53 -29.88 -10.29
CA VAL A 750 -17.64 -28.97 -11.04
C VAL A 750 -18.46 -27.79 -11.54
N VAL A 751 -17.90 -26.59 -11.39
CA VAL A 751 -18.50 -25.36 -11.92
C VAL A 751 -17.45 -24.57 -12.72
N SER A 752 -17.77 -24.18 -13.94
CA SER A 752 -17.07 -23.11 -14.65
C SER A 752 -17.83 -21.81 -14.43
N PHE A 753 -17.10 -20.70 -14.30
CA PHE A 753 -17.71 -19.38 -14.18
C PHE A 753 -17.70 -18.61 -15.51
N THR A 754 -16.70 -18.82 -16.37
CA THR A 754 -16.57 -18.14 -17.67
C THR A 754 -17.48 -18.74 -18.75
N GLU A 755 -17.50 -20.07 -18.89
CA GLU A 755 -18.17 -20.75 -19.99
C GLU A 755 -19.43 -21.50 -19.55
N ASP A 756 -20.48 -21.46 -20.39
CA ASP A 756 -21.59 -22.42 -20.34
C ASP A 756 -21.14 -23.77 -20.93
N LEU A 757 -20.21 -24.43 -20.24
CA LEU A 757 -19.71 -25.74 -20.64
C LEU A 757 -20.87 -26.74 -20.77
N ASP A 758 -20.95 -27.42 -21.91
CA ASP A 758 -21.84 -28.55 -22.11
C ASP A 758 -21.29 -29.80 -21.39
N LEU A 759 -21.40 -29.77 -20.07
CA LEU A 759 -20.90 -30.80 -19.15
C LEU A 759 -21.66 -32.12 -19.28
N SER A 760 -22.67 -32.23 -20.17
CA SER A 760 -23.19 -33.54 -20.60
C SER A 760 -22.14 -34.35 -21.38
N LYS A 761 -21.20 -33.66 -22.05
CA LYS A 761 -20.05 -34.27 -22.74
C LYS A 761 -18.95 -34.77 -21.80
N ILE A 762 -19.05 -34.54 -20.48
CA ILE A 762 -18.11 -35.11 -19.51
C ILE A 762 -18.36 -36.62 -19.38
N SER A 763 -17.51 -37.38 -20.09
CA SER A 763 -17.40 -38.83 -20.03
C SER A 763 -16.66 -39.29 -18.77
N THR A 764 -17.18 -38.91 -17.60
CA THR A 764 -16.81 -39.67 -16.40
C THR A 764 -17.34 -41.09 -16.52
N GLY A 765 -16.51 -42.07 -16.14
CA GLY A 765 -16.85 -43.49 -16.27
C GLY A 765 -18.09 -43.89 -15.47
N LYS A 766 -18.59 -45.12 -15.70
CA LYS A 766 -19.88 -45.67 -15.20
C LYS A 766 -20.14 -45.64 -13.67
N ALA A 767 -19.27 -45.03 -12.86
CA ALA A 767 -19.28 -45.09 -11.40
C ALA A 767 -19.51 -43.74 -10.67
N SER A 768 -19.15 -42.58 -11.26
CA SER A 768 -19.14 -41.30 -10.52
C SER A 768 -20.34 -40.39 -10.85
N GLY A 769 -21.09 -40.00 -9.83
CA GLY A 769 -22.23 -39.08 -9.93
C GLY A 769 -21.82 -37.61 -9.95
N THR A 770 -21.12 -37.17 -10.99
CA THR A 770 -20.70 -35.77 -11.15
C THR A 770 -21.91 -34.87 -11.49
N SER A 771 -22.06 -33.79 -10.73
CA SER A 771 -23.05 -32.73 -10.94
C SER A 771 -22.38 -31.37 -11.21
N THR A 772 -23.18 -30.36 -11.52
CA THR A 772 -22.71 -29.00 -11.85
C THR A 772 -23.58 -27.97 -11.14
N LEU A 773 -23.11 -26.74 -10.93
CA LEU A 773 -24.00 -25.66 -10.44
C LEU A 773 -24.89 -25.13 -11.55
N ASN A 774 -26.15 -24.83 -11.21
CA ASN A 774 -27.08 -24.10 -12.06
C ASN A 774 -26.83 -22.59 -11.90
N LEU A 775 -25.99 -22.03 -12.77
CA LEU A 775 -25.58 -20.63 -12.74
C LEU A 775 -26.75 -19.65 -12.82
N THR A 776 -27.88 -20.03 -13.45
CA THR A 776 -29.09 -19.20 -13.50
C THR A 776 -29.70 -19.00 -12.11
N THR A 777 -29.77 -20.05 -11.29
CA THR A 777 -30.25 -20.00 -9.90
C THR A 777 -29.28 -19.27 -8.99
N ILE A 778 -27.97 -19.47 -9.20
CA ILE A 778 -26.93 -18.73 -8.45
C ILE A 778 -27.03 -17.23 -8.77
N ALA A 779 -27.17 -16.85 -10.05
CA ALA A 779 -27.32 -15.46 -10.48
C ALA A 779 -28.60 -14.81 -9.95
N SER A 780 -29.75 -15.50 -9.99
CA SER A 780 -31.00 -14.93 -9.46
C SER A 780 -30.97 -14.78 -7.93
N SER A 781 -30.39 -15.74 -7.21
CA SER A 781 -30.28 -15.70 -5.74
C SER A 781 -29.31 -14.62 -5.29
N THR A 782 -28.11 -14.56 -5.87
CA THR A 782 -27.12 -13.53 -5.54
C THR A 782 -27.57 -12.12 -5.93
N LYS A 783 -28.30 -11.94 -7.04
CA LYS A 783 -28.90 -10.65 -7.42
C LYS A 783 -30.04 -10.22 -6.48
N ALA A 784 -30.82 -11.16 -5.95
CA ALA A 784 -31.80 -10.85 -4.90
C ALA A 784 -31.10 -10.44 -3.59
N TYR A 785 -29.99 -11.11 -3.26
CA TYR A 785 -29.13 -10.81 -2.12
C TYR A 785 -28.52 -9.39 -2.20
N ALA A 786 -27.88 -9.06 -3.33
CA ALA A 786 -27.28 -7.74 -3.60
C ALA A 786 -28.29 -6.59 -3.48
N ARG A 787 -29.55 -6.81 -3.84
CA ARG A 787 -30.62 -5.81 -3.76
C ARG A 787 -31.15 -5.57 -2.35
N ASN A 788 -30.82 -6.42 -1.38
CA ASN A 788 -31.22 -6.22 0.00
C ASN A 788 -30.26 -5.24 0.70
N LYS A 789 -30.59 -3.94 0.65
CA LYS A 789 -29.76 -2.87 1.24
C LYS A 789 -29.49 -3.03 2.75
N MET A 790 -30.29 -3.82 3.49
CA MET A 790 -29.99 -4.13 4.90
C MET A 790 -28.91 -5.20 5.03
N VAL A 791 -28.96 -6.24 4.20
CA VAL A 791 -27.92 -7.29 4.14
C VAL A 791 -26.60 -6.72 3.62
N MET A 792 -26.61 -5.93 2.54
CA MET A 792 -25.38 -5.31 2.02
C MET A 792 -24.74 -4.36 3.04
N LYS A 793 -25.53 -3.54 3.73
CA LYS A 793 -25.03 -2.70 4.84
C LYS A 793 -24.38 -3.54 5.95
N SER A 794 -24.99 -4.67 6.31
CA SER A 794 -24.46 -5.59 7.31
C SER A 794 -23.19 -6.32 6.84
N ILE A 795 -23.05 -6.57 5.54
CA ILE A 795 -21.82 -7.10 4.92
C ILE A 795 -20.68 -6.09 4.98
N VAL A 796 -20.92 -4.82 4.64
CA VAL A 796 -19.92 -3.75 4.79
C VAL A 796 -19.50 -3.63 6.26
N ASP A 797 -20.45 -3.64 7.19
CA ASP A 797 -20.16 -3.56 8.63
C ASP A 797 -19.43 -4.80 9.16
N ALA A 798 -19.72 -6.01 8.65
CA ALA A 798 -18.97 -7.22 8.95
C ALA A 798 -17.51 -7.13 8.45
N ILE A 799 -17.30 -6.70 7.20
CA ILE A 799 -15.97 -6.55 6.61
C ILE A 799 -15.14 -5.53 7.39
N VAL A 800 -15.71 -4.36 7.68
CA VAL A 800 -15.07 -3.31 8.46
C VAL A 800 -14.73 -3.83 9.86
N THR A 801 -15.67 -4.48 10.55
CA THR A 801 -15.44 -5.01 11.91
C THR A 801 -14.34 -6.07 11.91
N ASN A 802 -14.35 -7.01 10.96
CA ASN A 802 -13.34 -8.06 10.82
C ASN A 802 -11.95 -7.49 10.47
N ALA A 803 -11.89 -6.51 9.56
CA ALA A 803 -10.66 -5.82 9.19
C ALA A 803 -10.06 -5.08 10.39
N VAL A 804 -10.87 -4.29 11.09
CA VAL A 804 -10.47 -3.55 12.30
C VAL A 804 -9.97 -4.51 13.38
N ALA A 805 -10.66 -5.63 13.63
CA ALA A 805 -10.30 -6.61 14.65
C ALA A 805 -9.02 -7.42 14.36
N ASN A 806 -8.50 -7.40 13.12
CA ASN A 806 -7.27 -8.10 12.74
C ASN A 806 -6.02 -7.35 13.24
N ASP A 807 -5.70 -7.47 14.54
CA ASP A 807 -4.60 -6.76 15.22
C ASP A 807 -3.19 -7.35 14.97
N ALA A 808 -3.05 -8.42 14.17
CA ALA A 808 -1.75 -9.01 13.89
C ALA A 808 -0.87 -8.09 12.98
N PRO A 809 0.45 -7.97 13.18
CA PRO A 809 1.31 -7.31 12.20
C PRO A 809 1.38 -8.17 10.92
N PRO A 810 1.34 -7.58 9.72
CA PRO A 810 1.53 -8.33 8.49
C PRO A 810 2.97 -8.85 8.46
N ARG A 811 3.13 -10.11 8.05
CA ARG A 811 4.43 -10.74 7.85
C ARG A 811 4.47 -11.25 6.42
N PRO A 812 5.54 -11.01 5.65
CA PRO A 812 5.74 -11.75 4.40
C PRO A 812 5.67 -13.25 4.72
N PRO A 813 5.00 -14.08 3.88
CA PRO A 813 5.00 -15.51 4.08
C PRO A 813 6.45 -16.02 4.14
N GLU A 814 6.76 -16.82 5.16
CA GLU A 814 8.10 -17.39 5.29
C GLU A 814 8.40 -18.19 4.01
N ARG A 815 9.49 -17.84 3.31
CA ARG A 815 9.94 -18.62 2.15
C ARG A 815 10.45 -19.97 2.66
N THR A 816 9.52 -20.92 2.75
CA THR A 816 9.81 -22.35 2.61
C THR A 816 10.76 -22.51 1.43
N GLY A 817 11.83 -23.28 1.63
CA GLY A 817 13.09 -23.15 0.88
C GLY A 817 13.04 -23.55 -0.59
N ALA A 818 12.28 -22.84 -1.41
CA ALA A 818 12.36 -22.87 -2.86
C ALA A 818 13.81 -22.53 -3.25
N ALA A 819 14.47 -23.48 -3.93
CA ALA A 819 15.87 -23.35 -4.29
C ALA A 819 16.09 -22.06 -5.09
N ALA A 820 17.07 -21.25 -4.68
CA ALA A 820 17.47 -20.09 -5.45
C ALA A 820 17.80 -20.53 -6.88
N GLN A 821 17.19 -19.87 -7.87
CA GLN A 821 17.43 -20.20 -9.28
C GLN A 821 18.95 -20.20 -9.55
N PRO A 822 19.52 -21.28 -10.10
CA PRO A 822 20.92 -21.28 -10.46
C PRO A 822 21.15 -20.21 -11.53
N ALA A 823 22.14 -19.34 -11.30
CA ALA A 823 22.58 -18.40 -12.32
C ALA A 823 22.99 -19.17 -13.60
N PRO A 824 22.76 -18.62 -14.80
CA PRO A 824 22.98 -19.35 -16.05
C PRO A 824 24.40 -19.91 -16.15
N GLU A 825 24.51 -21.21 -16.39
CA GLU A 825 25.78 -21.94 -16.31
C GLU A 825 26.81 -21.40 -17.30
N SER A 826 27.90 -20.85 -16.77
CA SER A 826 29.09 -20.58 -17.58
C SER A 826 29.85 -21.88 -17.84
N LYS A 827 30.23 -22.11 -19.11
CA LYS A 827 30.80 -23.39 -19.56
C LYS A 827 32.12 -23.69 -18.82
N PRO A 828 32.35 -24.94 -18.37
CA PRO A 828 33.54 -25.29 -17.59
C PRO A 828 34.80 -25.26 -18.46
N VAL A 829 35.76 -24.40 -18.10
CA VAL A 829 37.14 -24.45 -18.62
C VAL A 829 37.86 -25.67 -18.03
N SER A 830 38.74 -26.29 -18.80
CA SER A 830 39.37 -27.57 -18.45
C SER A 830 40.34 -27.46 -17.25
N LYS A 831 40.29 -28.50 -16.42
CA LYS A 831 41.18 -28.69 -15.25
C LYS A 831 42.65 -28.81 -15.67
N ASN A 832 43.54 -28.34 -14.79
CA ASN A 832 44.82 -29.00 -14.51
C ASN A 832 45.34 -28.59 -13.10
N GLU A 833 46.45 -29.19 -12.69
CA GLU A 833 47.24 -28.93 -11.46
C GLU A 833 46.70 -29.59 -10.15
N PRO A 834 47.58 -29.91 -9.16
CA PRO A 834 47.45 -31.15 -8.39
C PRO A 834 47.10 -31.02 -6.90
N LYS A 835 46.79 -32.18 -6.27
CA LYS A 835 46.63 -32.34 -4.82
C LYS A 835 47.97 -32.21 -4.08
N PRO A 836 48.00 -31.45 -2.99
CA PRO A 836 48.18 -32.04 -1.65
C PRO A 836 47.06 -31.59 -0.69
N GLY A 837 46.93 -32.09 0.54
CA GLY A 837 47.61 -33.19 1.22
C GLY A 837 47.00 -33.31 2.63
N ALA A 838 46.65 -34.51 3.09
CA ALA A 838 45.90 -34.65 4.34
C ALA A 838 46.77 -34.31 5.57
N SER A 839 46.22 -33.51 6.49
CA SER A 839 46.83 -33.32 7.82
C SER A 839 45.77 -33.19 8.91
N ARG A 840 46.14 -33.69 10.09
CA ARG A 840 45.25 -34.23 11.12
C ARG A 840 45.33 -33.36 12.37
N VAL A 841 44.38 -32.44 12.55
CA VAL A 841 44.38 -31.52 13.71
C VAL A 841 43.65 -32.16 14.89
N THR A 842 44.35 -32.28 16.01
CA THR A 842 43.83 -32.80 17.29
C THR A 842 42.99 -31.75 18.02
N LYS A 843 41.83 -32.16 18.56
CA LYS A 843 41.08 -31.33 19.52
C LYS A 843 41.94 -31.09 20.77
N ARG A 844 42.11 -29.82 21.16
CA ARG A 844 42.59 -29.45 22.50
C ARG A 844 41.42 -28.77 23.25
N LYS A 845 41.13 -29.27 24.45
CA LYS A 845 40.16 -28.68 25.37
C LYS A 845 40.85 -27.52 26.09
N VAL A 846 40.18 -26.38 26.23
CA VAL A 846 40.61 -25.27 27.08
C VAL A 846 39.46 -24.96 28.03
N GLU A 847 39.75 -25.00 29.32
CA GLU A 847 38.85 -24.54 30.38
C GLU A 847 39.16 -23.07 30.67
N VAL A 848 38.14 -22.31 31.06
CA VAL A 848 38.26 -20.89 31.40
C VAL A 848 37.74 -20.71 32.81
N GLU A 849 38.64 -20.38 33.73
CA GLU A 849 38.29 -19.96 35.07
C GLU A 849 37.75 -18.53 35.05
N VAL A 850 36.75 -18.24 35.89
CA VAL A 850 36.19 -16.90 36.07
C VAL A 850 36.57 -16.41 37.46
N SER A 851 37.53 -15.48 37.52
CA SER A 851 37.90 -14.76 38.74
C SER A 851 37.07 -13.48 38.89
N VAL A 852 36.30 -13.39 39.97
CA VAL A 852 35.57 -12.18 40.37
C VAL A 852 36.48 -11.33 41.26
N GLN A 853 36.48 -10.00 41.06
CA GLN A 853 36.95 -9.05 42.06
C GLN A 853 35.79 -8.16 42.53
N VAL A 854 35.88 -7.72 43.77
CA VAL A 854 34.93 -6.87 44.49
C VAL A 854 35.70 -5.65 44.98
N GLU A 855 35.13 -4.47 44.83
CA GLU A 855 35.47 -3.29 45.63
C GLU A 855 34.16 -2.68 46.18
N GLU A 856 34.25 -2.09 47.36
CA GLU A 856 33.11 -1.55 48.15
C GLU A 856 33.13 0.00 48.18
N GLU A 857 32.43 0.60 49.15
CA GLU A 857 32.25 2.04 49.42
C GLU A 857 31.24 2.78 48.51
N GLY A 858 30.37 3.67 49.01
CA GLY A 858 30.15 4.10 50.40
C GLY A 858 28.83 4.89 50.61
N SER A 859 28.33 4.86 51.84
CA SER A 859 27.00 5.28 52.37
C SER A 859 26.54 6.75 52.22
N SER A 860 25.20 6.96 52.20
CA SER A 860 24.48 7.89 53.12
C SER A 860 22.93 7.68 53.21
N GLU A 861 22.31 7.90 54.39
CA GLU A 861 20.85 7.77 54.76
C GLU A 861 20.24 9.14 55.23
N ASP A 862 18.97 9.39 55.70
CA ASP A 862 17.62 8.71 55.76
C ASP A 862 16.59 9.63 55.00
N GLU A 863 15.72 10.53 55.50
CA GLU A 863 15.00 10.75 56.77
C GLU A 863 13.47 10.89 56.49
N ARG A 864 12.79 9.74 56.44
CA ARG A 864 11.40 9.47 56.93
C ARG A 864 10.14 10.26 56.49
N LYS A 865 9.13 9.44 56.13
CA LYS A 865 7.73 9.35 56.68
C LYS A 865 6.85 10.62 56.88
N SER A 866 5.70 10.67 56.19
CA SER A 866 4.33 10.71 56.77
C SER A 866 3.25 10.74 55.65
N ARG A 867 1.97 10.32 55.73
CA ARG A 867 1.03 9.73 56.72
C ARG A 867 -0.21 10.61 57.08
N LYS A 868 -1.23 10.61 56.21
CA LYS A 868 -2.70 10.80 56.43
C LYS A 868 -3.39 10.54 55.06
N LYS A 869 -4.56 9.90 54.86
CA LYS A 869 -5.81 9.65 55.62
C LYS A 869 -6.73 10.88 55.77
N GLY A 870 -7.76 10.93 54.93
CA GLY A 870 -8.93 11.82 55.03
C GLY A 870 -10.18 11.15 54.47
N LYS A 871 -11.34 11.34 55.11
CA LYS A 871 -12.68 10.94 54.64
C LYS A 871 -13.54 12.19 54.58
N GLY A 872 -14.39 12.31 53.57
CA GLY A 872 -15.47 13.30 53.47
C GLY A 872 -16.77 12.63 53.01
N LYS A 873 -17.92 13.19 53.39
CA LYS A 873 -19.28 12.69 53.08
C LYS A 873 -20.28 13.84 53.28
N GLU A 874 -21.52 13.68 52.79
CA GLU A 874 -22.68 14.58 52.98
C GLU A 874 -22.65 15.90 52.18
N LYS A 875 -23.77 16.54 51.78
CA LYS A 875 -25.16 16.09 51.54
C LYS A 875 -25.99 17.15 50.78
N ALA A 876 -27.00 16.68 50.04
CA ALA A 876 -28.39 17.19 49.94
C ALA A 876 -28.73 18.57 49.31
N GLU A 877 -30.02 18.62 48.92
CA GLU A 877 -30.93 19.77 48.69
C GLU A 877 -30.84 20.60 47.39
N GLY A 878 -32.03 20.94 46.87
CA GLY A 878 -32.30 21.86 45.75
C GLY A 878 -32.95 23.16 46.27
N PRO A 879 -33.87 23.85 45.53
CA PRO A 879 -34.89 23.29 44.64
C PRO A 879 -35.09 24.04 43.29
N ALA A 880 -36.12 23.65 42.51
CA ALA A 880 -36.69 24.45 41.41
C ALA A 880 -37.72 25.48 41.92
N PRO A 881 -38.22 26.41 41.06
CA PRO A 881 -39.59 26.17 40.57
C PRO A 881 -40.00 26.76 39.17
N SER A 882 -41.18 26.33 38.71
CA SER A 882 -42.21 27.09 37.96
C SER A 882 -41.94 27.70 36.56
N SER A 883 -42.20 26.89 35.53
CA SER A 883 -43.30 27.06 34.54
C SER A 883 -43.71 28.45 33.98
N SER A 884 -43.88 28.51 32.65
CA SER A 884 -45.08 29.14 32.03
C SER A 884 -45.46 28.43 30.72
N LYS A 885 -46.67 28.66 30.20
CA LYS A 885 -47.26 27.99 29.00
C LYS A 885 -47.63 29.03 27.94
N SER A 886 -47.51 28.70 26.66
CA SER A 886 -48.49 29.15 25.64
C SER A 886 -48.47 28.30 24.37
N ASN A 887 -49.65 28.02 23.82
CA ASN A 887 -49.82 27.37 22.51
C ASN A 887 -49.68 28.38 21.36
N LYS A 888 -49.23 27.94 20.18
CA LYS A 888 -49.95 28.19 18.90
C LYS A 888 -49.48 27.32 17.73
N LYS A 889 -50.49 26.78 17.03
CA LYS A 889 -50.54 26.19 15.68
C LYS A 889 -51.84 26.75 15.07
N PRO A 890 -52.17 26.57 13.77
CA PRO A 890 -51.37 26.09 12.63
C PRO A 890 -51.44 27.02 11.39
N GLN A 891 -50.76 26.66 10.28
CA GLN A 891 -51.17 26.71 8.85
C GLN A 891 -49.90 26.69 7.96
N THR A 892 -49.70 25.68 7.10
CA THR A 892 -49.98 25.65 5.64
C THR A 892 -49.43 26.86 4.87
N SER A 893 -48.66 26.70 3.77
CA SER A 893 -48.98 25.83 2.62
C SER A 893 -47.78 25.51 1.68
N ALA A 894 -48.08 24.72 0.63
CA ALA A 894 -47.45 24.72 -0.71
C ALA A 894 -45.94 24.41 -0.91
N GLY A 895 -45.68 23.16 -1.31
CA GLY A 895 -45.00 22.79 -2.57
C GLY A 895 -43.73 23.52 -3.04
N GLY A 896 -42.59 22.81 -2.99
CA GLY A 896 -41.37 23.12 -3.75
C GLY A 896 -40.79 21.86 -4.38
N THR A 897 -40.64 21.83 -5.71
CA THR A 897 -40.27 20.63 -6.47
C THR A 897 -38.77 20.33 -6.41
N ARG A 898 -38.38 19.04 -6.34
CA ARG A 898 -36.99 18.60 -6.54
C ARG A 898 -36.45 19.12 -7.88
N ARG A 899 -35.23 19.67 -7.90
CA ARG A 899 -34.46 19.86 -9.14
C ARG A 899 -32.95 19.79 -8.89
N SER A 900 -32.37 18.60 -9.12
CA SER A 900 -30.92 18.41 -9.16
C SER A 900 -30.36 18.99 -10.46
N ALA A 901 -29.35 19.87 -10.39
CA ALA A 901 -28.47 20.23 -11.52
C ALA A 901 -27.31 21.14 -11.08
N ARG A 902 -26.08 20.81 -11.49
CA ARG A 902 -24.83 21.61 -11.39
C ARG A 902 -24.33 21.83 -9.93
N LEU A 903 -23.03 21.90 -9.64
CA LEU A 903 -21.87 22.20 -10.50
C LEU A 903 -20.74 21.16 -10.35
N ALA A 904 -20.31 20.58 -11.48
CA ALA A 904 -19.03 19.88 -11.61
C ALA A 904 -18.39 20.32 -12.93
N ALA A 905 -17.62 21.41 -12.88
CA ALA A 905 -16.96 22.02 -14.05
C ALA A 905 -15.83 22.96 -13.58
N LYS A 906 -14.70 22.39 -13.13
CA LYS A 906 -13.49 23.17 -12.80
C LYS A 906 -12.21 22.37 -13.05
N ALA A 907 -12.06 21.88 -14.28
CA ALA A 907 -10.82 21.27 -14.74
C ALA A 907 -9.75 22.33 -15.07
N CYS A 908 -8.48 21.95 -14.88
CA CYS A 908 -7.26 22.46 -15.51
C CYS A 908 -7.10 23.99 -15.71
N ASN A 909 -6.30 24.63 -14.84
CA ASN A 909 -5.18 25.49 -15.24
C ASN A 909 -4.40 26.02 -14.00
N VAL A 910 -3.50 25.20 -13.48
CA VAL A 910 -2.23 25.57 -12.80
C VAL A 910 -1.20 24.52 -13.20
#